data_AF-A0A0J6G971-F1
#
_entry.id   AF-A0A0J6G971-F1
#
_cell.length_a   1.000
_cell.length_b   1.000
_cell.length_c   1.000
_cell.angle_alpha   90.00
_cell.angle_beta   90.00
_cell.angle_gamma   90.00
#
_symmetry.space_group_name_H-M   'P 1'
#
loop_
_entity.id
_entity.type
_entity.pdbx_description
1 polymer ?
#
loop_
_entity_poly.entity_id
_entity_poly.type
_entity_poly.pdbx_seq_one_letter_code
_entity_poly.pdbx_strand_id
1 'polypeptide(L)'
;MPKITTWAFLLGGLSTAAIAQPTTVQEQQQWLLEQVRVGEAMYREDLVRASLARLQLIAPNNPQALVASIRQAILDKKPELAQQLLAQLQSVAPNSAALRQGQSLMKLQDPQSQKDLQQARLFAAAGRPEEAAAIFERLFGDAPPDFATALEYLRIRSNIAGQHPKVIEQLQVLDKQYPGNAGLRQTLADLLFRENRPQEALAVLQQLSTDPLASKAAAEREYTYLSSLPVDRSTAQAWQAFVTRYPSSPLIGEASKNLQQQQHLLGDPAWNAGAQGKQMIDQSRNPVAAEAKLRQALKQYPDDPTLYGALGMALFRQSRYSEANTNFATARTKEQDTSNISKWQDLMDASHYRMLLSQGDKALEQNNPAAARNAYAQARKTKPGDADPLIGLANVARAEHDDIQAEALLLQARRLEPTNGSAVRGLMRLYSAQSPEKAKSFLDSLPASSQKDFAGLRQSIELDELNQQAATAEANKDWPKVVALLSKIRDKTPDEPWLTYRLANAQRQINQPGPADDSFKQLMRRQGKNPEAVYAYALYLSSSDRDASALSTLEQLPRSQWTDSMRELDARLQRNELIARADRLRAAGQEPEAIALLMSKPDTSELMTVAGWAQERGDYAQAQNLYSQVLKSQPDNTEARLGQIETLIASKQLPAARQQLAQFQPATGTVLTSSQLRRVANSWAAVGEPDKARAMYTQLLNTPQADPLMYRDAARLIAAKEPQQALDYYAKSMATAGLISPEQANPRDDRAMTMASREKDDDQWLARSLRSDVDELYQRQNPTLHLYTDYGWRSDSASAGTSDTDTRTTILQLDLPVSDGTGFVRAEQLDMDAGKFKADPDGLVRENYGTCGVSVRRKGTTGPDFSGCDDRSQSANGTMMAAGWKNEVWNVDIGRTPDTFKVPNWLGGVGYSSKIGSLGWTLTGSRRPMSNSILSYAGAKDLNTGVTWGGVTSNGVTLSLSHDEGGVDGVWASFGQHWLRGKNVEDNHKSTAMAGYYYRLVERADERMRTGLTLMYWGYDKDLSEYTLGQGGYYSPQKYYSIGVPLNYAFRTANWSVSLESSVSWSYAKTDANDLYPLSGLNDKLLQQLDNAGFELSDGLGQTSGGSSTGIGYRVQGLAERRLTDNLVLGGGLLYQHSDSYAPSRAMLYLRYTFDVWQGNLPMPVQPLIPYADFR
;
A
#
# COMPACT_ATOMS: atom_id res chain seq x y z
N MET A 1 -1.78 42.39 34.99
CA MET A 1 -0.42 42.24 34.42
C MET A 1 -0.51 42.45 32.91
N PRO A 2 0.43 43.19 32.30
CA PRO A 2 0.24 43.97 31.07
C PRO A 2 0.35 43.08 29.81
N LYS A 3 -0.42 43.28 28.73
CA LYS A 3 -0.38 44.37 27.71
C LYS A 3 0.98 44.43 26.98
N ILE A 4 1.12 44.61 25.67
CA ILE A 4 0.24 44.92 24.54
C ILE A 4 1.12 44.70 23.27
N THR A 5 0.44 44.40 22.16
CA THR A 5 0.91 44.42 20.76
C THR A 5 1.60 45.75 20.33
N THR A 6 2.27 45.73 19.17
CA THR A 6 2.04 46.66 18.03
C THR A 6 3.30 47.32 17.41
N TRP A 7 3.59 46.89 16.16
CA TRP A 7 4.01 47.61 14.93
C TRP A 7 5.28 48.49 14.79
N ALA A 8 6.00 48.15 13.71
CA ALA A 8 6.81 48.92 12.76
C ALA A 8 6.82 50.46 12.78
N PHE A 9 7.98 51.07 12.49
CA PHE A 9 8.17 52.06 11.41
C PHE A 9 9.67 52.30 11.08
N LEU A 10 9.92 52.56 9.79
CA LEU A 10 11.18 52.92 9.14
C LEU A 10 11.60 54.39 9.38
N LEU A 11 12.89 54.65 9.06
CA LEU A 11 13.53 55.89 8.55
C LEU A 11 14.47 56.67 9.49
N GLY A 12 15.64 57.01 8.94
CA GLY A 12 16.34 58.26 9.23
C GLY A 12 17.83 58.11 9.55
N GLY A 13 18.66 57.93 8.53
CA GLY A 13 20.11 58.13 8.67
C GLY A 13 20.47 59.62 8.68
N LEU A 14 21.56 59.96 9.38
CA LEU A 14 22.65 60.82 8.91
C LEU A 14 23.80 60.74 9.91
N SER A 15 24.99 60.57 9.36
CA SER A 15 26.20 60.03 9.99
C SER A 15 27.27 61.10 10.18
N THR A 16 27.69 61.31 11.43
CA THR A 16 29.04 61.76 11.83
C THR A 16 29.25 61.42 13.31
N ALA A 17 30.10 60.43 13.61
CA ALA A 17 30.72 60.25 14.93
C ALA A 17 31.96 59.37 14.76
N ALA A 18 33.16 59.96 14.91
CA ALA A 18 34.00 59.75 16.09
C ALA A 18 34.44 58.29 16.22
N ILE A 19 35.73 58.01 15.96
CA ILE A 19 36.37 56.74 16.31
C ILE A 19 36.24 56.61 17.82
N ALA A 20 35.25 55.83 18.25
CA ALA A 20 34.92 55.63 19.65
C ALA A 20 36.13 55.03 20.35
N GLN A 21 36.57 55.66 21.44
CA GLN A 21 37.45 54.96 22.37
C GLN A 21 36.70 53.72 22.86
N PRO A 22 37.34 52.54 22.85
CA PRO A 22 36.69 51.31 23.25
C PRO A 22 36.14 51.45 24.67
N THR A 23 34.83 51.24 24.84
CA THR A 23 34.13 51.47 26.11
C THR A 23 34.02 50.21 26.95
N THR A 24 34.29 49.04 26.34
CA THR A 24 34.28 47.75 27.01
C THR A 24 35.67 47.11 27.00
N VAL A 25 35.94 46.23 27.98
CA VAL A 25 37.20 45.46 28.06
C VAL A 25 37.44 44.65 26.79
N GLN A 26 36.38 44.13 26.15
CA GLN A 26 36.48 43.34 24.92
C GLN A 26 36.81 44.20 23.69
N GLU A 27 36.22 45.39 23.56
CA GLU A 27 36.60 46.36 22.52
C GLU A 27 38.03 46.86 22.72
N GLN A 28 38.45 47.06 23.98
CA GLN A 28 39.80 47.51 24.31
C GLN A 28 40.84 46.43 23.98
N GLN A 29 40.51 45.16 24.21
CA GLN A 29 41.32 44.02 23.78
C GLN A 29 41.47 43.96 22.25
N GLN A 30 40.37 44.10 21.50
CA GLN A 30 40.41 44.06 20.03
C GLN A 30 41.22 45.23 19.47
N TRP A 31 41.02 46.44 19.99
CA TRP A 31 41.77 47.63 19.58
C TRP A 31 43.28 47.49 19.84
N LEU A 32 43.67 46.98 21.02
CA LEU A 32 45.10 46.75 21.31
C LEU A 32 45.71 45.64 20.44
N LEU A 33 44.96 44.58 20.12
CA LEU A 33 45.41 43.54 19.17
C LEU A 33 45.59 44.11 17.76
N GLU A 34 44.75 45.07 17.35
CA GLU A 34 44.91 45.79 16.09
C GLU A 34 46.16 46.69 16.11
N GLN A 35 46.43 47.40 17.21
CA GLN A 35 47.66 48.18 17.37
C GLN A 35 48.93 47.30 17.31
N VAL A 36 48.86 46.07 17.85
CA VAL A 36 49.93 45.07 17.68
C VAL A 36 50.13 44.78 16.19
N ARG A 37 49.08 44.38 15.46
CA ARG A 37 49.19 44.06 14.01
C ARG A 37 49.71 45.25 13.19
N VAL A 38 49.25 46.47 13.47
CA VAL A 38 49.76 47.69 12.81
C VAL A 38 51.25 47.88 13.11
N GLY A 39 51.67 47.72 14.36
CA GLY A 39 53.07 47.76 14.75
C GLY A 39 53.91 46.71 14.03
N GLU A 40 53.40 45.48 13.92
CA GLU A 40 54.07 44.39 13.20
C GLU A 40 54.17 44.67 11.70
N ALA A 41 53.12 45.22 11.09
CA ALA A 41 53.07 45.59 9.67
C ALA A 41 54.06 46.71 9.34
N MET A 42 54.23 47.66 10.25
CA MET A 42 55.11 48.83 10.09
C MET A 42 56.53 48.60 10.63
N TYR A 43 56.85 47.39 11.11
CA TYR A 43 58.11 47.07 11.80
C TYR A 43 58.41 48.02 13.00
N ARG A 44 57.36 48.47 13.69
CA ARG A 44 57.40 49.36 14.86
C ARG A 44 57.31 48.55 16.14
N GLU A 45 58.43 47.95 16.54
CA GLU A 45 58.57 47.13 17.75
C GLU A 45 58.22 47.90 19.04
N ASP A 46 58.42 49.21 19.03
CA ASP A 46 58.01 50.11 20.12
C ASP A 46 56.48 50.10 20.34
N LEU A 47 55.71 50.16 19.25
CA LEU A 47 54.25 50.10 19.27
C LEU A 47 53.75 48.71 19.68
N VAL A 48 54.41 47.65 19.19
CA VAL A 48 54.09 46.25 19.52
C VAL A 48 54.28 46.01 21.03
N ARG A 49 55.44 46.36 21.59
CA ARG A 49 55.74 46.19 23.03
C ARG A 49 54.77 46.97 23.91
N ALA A 50 54.49 48.23 23.58
CA ALA A 50 53.57 49.06 24.36
C ALA A 50 52.13 48.49 24.37
N SER A 51 51.68 47.97 23.23
CA SER A 51 50.35 47.39 23.08
C SER A 51 50.24 46.02 23.77
N LEU A 52 51.28 45.18 23.67
CA LEU A 52 51.35 43.88 24.35
C LEU A 52 51.38 44.01 25.87
N ALA A 53 52.14 44.96 26.42
CA ALA A 53 52.19 45.20 27.86
C ALA A 53 50.79 45.53 28.43
N ARG A 54 49.99 46.31 27.69
CA ARG A 54 48.60 46.62 28.08
C ARG A 54 47.69 45.40 27.94
N LEU A 55 47.85 44.61 26.87
CA LEU A 55 47.08 43.37 26.66
C LEU A 55 47.32 42.34 27.77
N GLN A 56 48.55 42.19 28.23
CA GLN A 56 48.89 41.26 29.32
C GLN A 56 48.20 41.61 30.64
N LEU A 57 47.95 42.91 30.90
CA LEU A 57 47.26 43.35 32.12
C LEU A 57 45.75 43.08 32.07
N ILE A 58 45.12 43.23 30.89
CA ILE A 58 43.65 43.13 30.76
C ILE A 58 43.16 41.77 30.24
N ALA A 59 44.03 40.99 29.60
CA ALA A 59 43.69 39.75 28.89
C ALA A 59 44.88 38.77 28.83
N PRO A 60 45.47 38.38 29.98
CA PRO A 60 46.70 37.59 30.02
C PRO A 60 46.58 36.22 29.32
N ASN A 61 45.37 35.68 29.21
CA ASN A 61 45.08 34.40 28.58
C ASN A 61 44.50 34.54 27.16
N ASN A 62 44.56 35.72 26.53
CA ASN A 62 44.09 35.86 25.15
C ASN A 62 45.03 35.10 24.19
N PRO A 63 44.54 34.12 23.39
CA PRO A 63 45.40 33.30 22.55
C PRO A 63 46.25 34.08 21.53
N GLN A 64 45.72 35.18 20.97
CA GLN A 64 46.44 36.00 20.00
C GLN A 64 47.46 36.92 20.67
N ALA A 65 47.15 37.44 21.87
CA ALA A 65 48.12 38.19 22.67
C ALA A 65 49.29 37.29 23.14
N LEU A 66 49.00 36.02 23.46
CA LEU A 66 50.02 35.02 23.79
C LEU A 66 50.92 34.72 22.60
N VAL A 67 50.39 34.55 21.39
CA VAL A 67 51.20 34.36 20.17
C VAL A 67 52.11 35.55 19.89
N ALA A 68 51.58 36.77 19.95
CA ALA A 68 52.39 37.97 19.77
C ALA A 68 53.44 38.14 20.88
N SER A 69 53.13 37.71 22.12
CA SER A 69 54.09 37.66 23.23
C SER A 69 55.19 36.62 23.01
N ILE A 70 54.87 35.45 22.44
CA ILE A 70 55.85 34.42 22.04
C ILE A 70 56.80 35.01 20.98
N ARG A 71 56.25 35.68 19.95
CA ARG A 71 57.05 36.35 18.92
C ARG A 71 57.98 37.41 19.52
N GLN A 72 57.46 38.26 20.41
CA GLN A 72 58.27 39.28 21.09
C GLN A 72 59.38 38.65 21.94
N ALA A 73 59.09 37.58 22.69
CA ALA A 73 60.08 36.88 23.50
C ALA A 73 61.20 36.27 22.65
N ILE A 74 60.86 35.76 21.46
CA ILE A 74 61.84 35.30 20.46
C ILE A 74 62.72 36.46 19.97
N LEU A 75 62.12 37.59 19.58
CA LEU A 75 62.85 38.78 19.12
C LEU A 75 63.77 39.36 20.22
N ASP A 76 63.32 39.32 21.47
CA ASP A 76 64.08 39.75 22.65
C ASP A 76 65.14 38.73 23.11
N LYS A 77 65.30 37.60 22.38
CA LYS A 77 66.24 36.51 22.67
C LYS A 77 66.03 35.85 24.05
N LYS A 78 64.77 35.64 24.45
CA LYS A 78 64.38 34.98 25.71
C LYS A 78 63.65 33.64 25.43
N PRO A 79 64.38 32.57 25.07
CA PRO A 79 63.79 31.30 24.63
C PRO A 79 63.04 30.56 25.75
N GLU A 80 63.47 30.68 27.01
CA GLU A 80 62.78 30.06 28.15
C GLU A 80 61.40 30.69 28.34
N LEU A 81 61.31 32.01 28.21
CA LEU A 81 60.04 32.74 28.28
C LEU A 81 59.11 32.35 27.12
N ALA A 82 59.66 32.20 25.91
CA ALA A 82 58.88 31.76 24.75
C ALA A 82 58.32 30.33 24.93
N GLN A 83 59.10 29.40 25.52
CA GLN A 83 58.61 28.06 25.87
C GLN A 83 57.51 28.08 26.94
N GLN A 84 57.66 28.90 27.98
CA GLN A 84 56.64 29.06 29.01
C GLN A 84 55.33 29.61 28.43
N LEU A 85 55.41 30.65 27.59
CA LEU A 85 54.25 31.22 26.92
C LEU A 85 53.59 30.23 25.95
N LEU A 86 54.37 29.38 25.27
CA LEU A 86 53.81 28.31 24.43
C LEU A 86 53.08 27.25 25.27
N ALA A 87 53.64 26.83 26.41
CA ALA A 87 52.97 25.89 27.32
C ALA A 87 51.67 26.49 27.88
N GLN A 88 51.67 27.78 28.22
CA GLN A 88 50.47 28.51 28.63
C GLN A 88 49.44 28.53 27.49
N LEU A 89 49.84 28.86 26.27
CA LEU A 89 48.96 28.85 25.09
C LEU A 89 48.37 27.45 24.81
N GLN A 90 49.15 26.39 25.03
CA GLN A 90 48.69 25.01 24.89
C GLN A 90 47.62 24.65 25.94
N SER A 91 47.77 25.13 27.18
CA SER A 91 46.78 24.92 28.23
C SER A 91 45.48 25.71 27.98
N VAL A 92 45.59 26.94 27.49
CA VAL A 92 44.46 27.85 27.32
C VAL A 92 43.68 27.57 26.03
N ALA A 93 44.35 27.13 24.96
CA ALA A 93 43.75 26.98 23.64
C ALA A 93 44.33 25.79 22.84
N PRO A 94 44.14 24.53 23.32
CA PRO A 94 44.83 23.32 22.85
C PRO A 94 44.60 22.93 21.38
N ASN A 95 43.57 23.45 20.72
CA ASN A 95 43.25 23.16 19.30
C ASN A 95 43.18 24.43 18.42
N SER A 96 43.65 25.57 18.95
CA SER A 96 43.49 26.85 18.27
C SER A 96 44.48 27.06 17.12
N ALA A 97 44.09 27.90 16.14
CA ALA A 97 45.01 28.39 15.13
C ALA A 97 46.18 29.16 15.75
N ALA A 98 45.93 29.86 16.87
CA ALA A 98 46.95 30.54 17.65
C ALA A 98 48.01 29.57 18.18
N LEU A 99 47.62 28.41 18.73
CA LEU A 99 48.58 27.40 19.19
C LEU A 99 49.46 26.89 18.04
N ARG A 100 48.87 26.58 16.88
CA ARG A 100 49.64 26.17 15.68
C ARG A 100 50.63 27.27 15.25
N GLN A 101 50.19 28.53 15.27
CA GLN A 101 51.03 29.69 14.96
C GLN A 101 52.19 29.82 15.96
N GLY A 102 51.93 29.68 17.26
CA GLY A 102 52.95 29.67 18.31
C GLY A 102 53.94 28.50 18.19
N GLN A 103 53.48 27.31 17.85
CA GLN A 103 54.32 26.15 17.58
C GLN A 103 55.23 26.38 16.36
N SER A 104 54.70 26.97 15.28
CA SER A 104 55.48 27.32 14.09
C SER A 104 56.53 28.40 14.37
N LEU A 105 56.21 29.40 15.22
CA LEU A 105 57.19 30.40 15.70
C LEU A 105 58.33 29.75 16.50
N MET A 106 58.01 28.78 17.36
CA MET A 106 59.02 28.05 18.13
C MET A 106 59.85 27.12 17.24
N LYS A 107 59.24 26.51 16.21
CA LYS A 107 59.94 25.69 15.21
C LYS A 107 60.99 26.49 14.43
N LEU A 108 60.78 27.79 14.20
CA LEU A 108 61.78 28.67 13.58
C LEU A 108 63.08 28.86 14.40
N GLN A 109 63.07 28.50 15.70
CA GLN A 109 64.27 28.52 16.54
C GLN A 109 65.13 27.26 16.39
N ASP A 110 64.60 26.19 15.80
CA ASP A 110 65.34 24.95 15.56
C ASP A 110 66.41 25.14 14.46
N PRO A 111 67.69 24.75 14.70
CA PRO A 111 68.76 24.92 13.72
C PRO A 111 68.47 24.29 12.35
N GLN A 112 67.75 23.17 12.31
CA GLN A 112 67.41 22.53 11.03
C GLN A 112 66.37 23.34 10.26
N SER A 113 65.33 23.81 10.95
CA SER A 113 64.30 24.68 10.35
C SER A 113 64.88 26.00 9.83
N GLN A 114 65.90 26.56 10.50
CA GLN A 114 66.63 27.74 10.02
C GLN A 114 67.43 27.46 8.75
N LYS A 115 68.09 26.30 8.66
CA LYS A 115 68.79 25.87 7.43
C LYS A 115 67.82 25.70 6.27
N ASP A 116 66.69 25.04 6.50
CA ASP A 116 65.66 24.82 5.49
C ASP A 116 65.11 26.16 4.97
N LEU A 117 64.86 27.14 5.86
CA LEU A 117 64.40 28.47 5.46
C LEU A 117 65.45 29.24 4.64
N GLN A 118 66.74 29.15 5.01
CA GLN A 118 67.82 29.74 4.22
C GLN A 118 67.95 29.07 2.85
N GLN A 119 67.75 27.76 2.78
CA GLN A 119 67.74 27.02 1.51
C GLN A 119 66.57 27.46 0.61
N ALA A 120 65.37 27.67 1.18
CA ALA A 120 64.24 28.21 0.43
C ALA A 120 64.54 29.60 -0.15
N ARG A 121 65.19 30.47 0.63
CA ARG A 121 65.64 31.80 0.17
C ARG A 121 66.68 31.72 -0.95
N LEU A 122 67.62 30.77 -0.86
CA LEU A 122 68.60 30.52 -1.93
C LEU A 122 67.92 30.03 -3.21
N PHE A 123 66.94 29.13 -3.12
CA PHE A 123 66.16 28.71 -4.30
C PHE A 123 65.36 29.87 -4.92
N ALA A 124 64.72 30.68 -4.09
CA ALA A 124 64.00 31.87 -4.56
C ALA A 124 64.94 32.84 -5.29
N ALA A 125 66.14 33.08 -4.75
CA ALA A 125 67.15 33.94 -5.38
C ALA A 125 67.72 33.35 -6.69
N ALA A 126 67.77 32.02 -6.80
CA ALA A 126 68.23 31.31 -8.00
C ALA A 126 67.18 31.18 -9.12
N GLY A 127 66.01 31.83 -8.99
CA GLY A 127 64.94 31.74 -9.98
C GLY A 127 64.20 30.40 -9.97
N ARG A 128 64.20 29.69 -8.83
CA ARG A 128 63.54 28.39 -8.61
C ARG A 128 62.39 28.53 -7.59
N PRO A 129 61.28 29.21 -7.96
CA PRO A 129 60.23 29.57 -7.01
C PRO A 129 59.36 28.38 -6.58
N GLU A 130 59.21 27.35 -7.41
CA GLU A 130 58.46 26.13 -7.06
C GLU A 130 59.13 25.35 -5.93
N GLU A 131 60.45 25.15 -6.00
CA GLU A 131 61.22 24.47 -4.96
C GLU A 131 61.31 25.28 -3.68
N ALA A 132 61.42 26.61 -3.80
CA ALA A 132 61.34 27.50 -2.65
C ALA A 132 59.97 27.40 -1.96
N ALA A 133 58.86 27.47 -2.71
CA ALA A 133 57.51 27.37 -2.17
C ALA A 133 57.25 26.02 -1.49
N ALA A 134 57.74 24.91 -2.07
CA ALA A 134 57.61 23.58 -1.48
C ALA A 134 58.29 23.46 -0.10
N ILE A 135 59.43 24.14 0.10
CA ILE A 135 60.09 24.17 1.41
C ILE A 135 59.27 24.99 2.42
N PHE A 136 58.72 26.14 2.01
CA PHE A 136 57.83 26.94 2.86
C PHE A 136 56.58 26.14 3.28
N GLU A 137 55.94 25.43 2.36
CA GLU A 137 54.77 24.59 2.63
C GLU A 137 55.10 23.42 3.57
N ARG A 138 56.27 22.79 3.42
CA ARG A 138 56.74 21.75 4.35
C ARG A 138 57.01 22.30 5.75
N LEU A 139 57.49 23.54 5.86
CA LEU A 139 57.79 24.16 7.14
C LEU A 139 56.53 24.63 7.88
N PHE A 140 55.58 25.25 7.18
CA PHE A 140 54.45 25.98 7.78
C PHE A 140 53.04 25.60 7.28
N GLY A 141 52.93 24.75 6.26
CA GLY A 141 51.65 24.47 5.58
C GLY A 141 51.05 25.72 4.95
N ASP A 142 49.71 25.82 4.98
CA ASP A 142 48.96 26.96 4.43
C ASP A 142 48.90 28.19 5.36
N ALA A 143 49.58 28.17 6.52
CA ALA A 143 49.48 29.20 7.55
C ALA A 143 50.87 29.64 8.07
N PRO A 144 51.56 30.55 7.37
CA PRO A 144 52.81 31.14 7.84
C PRO A 144 52.68 31.78 9.24
N PRO A 145 53.72 31.69 10.09
CA PRO A 145 53.62 32.03 11.51
C PRO A 145 53.52 33.52 11.84
N ASP A 146 53.96 34.41 10.94
CA ASP A 146 53.89 35.85 11.13
C ASP A 146 53.76 36.61 9.80
N PHE A 147 53.53 37.92 9.89
CA PHE A 147 53.37 38.81 8.74
C PHE A 147 54.56 38.76 7.77
N ALA A 148 55.79 38.80 8.28
CA ALA A 148 56.99 38.85 7.45
C ALA A 148 57.16 37.56 6.63
N THR A 149 56.95 36.41 7.27
CA THR A 149 57.03 35.09 6.63
C THR A 149 55.89 34.89 5.62
N ALA A 150 54.68 35.38 5.94
CA ALA A 150 53.55 35.33 5.03
C ALA A 150 53.78 36.15 3.75
N LEU A 151 54.28 37.38 3.89
CA LEU A 151 54.59 38.23 2.75
C LEU A 151 55.74 37.65 1.90
N GLU A 152 56.76 37.08 2.53
CA GLU A 152 57.87 36.40 1.85
C GLU A 152 57.39 35.20 1.03
N TYR A 153 56.57 34.33 1.62
CA TYR A 153 55.99 33.17 0.93
C TYR A 153 55.14 33.57 -0.28
N LEU A 154 54.29 34.59 -0.13
CA LEU A 154 53.44 35.08 -1.22
C LEU A 154 54.25 35.70 -2.37
N ARG A 155 55.36 36.39 -2.07
CA ARG A 155 56.29 36.92 -3.09
C ARG A 155 57.03 35.82 -3.86
N ILE A 156 57.34 34.70 -3.21
CA ILE A 156 57.93 33.54 -3.89
C ILE A 156 56.90 32.90 -4.82
N ARG A 157 55.68 32.67 -4.31
CA ARG A 157 54.58 32.09 -5.09
C ARG A 157 54.15 32.96 -6.25
N SER A 158 54.30 34.28 -6.16
CA SER A 158 53.98 35.18 -7.25
C SER A 158 54.89 35.03 -8.48
N ASN A 159 56.00 34.28 -8.36
CA ASN A 159 56.88 33.97 -9.47
C ASN A 159 56.60 32.59 -10.09
N ILE A 160 55.61 31.85 -9.59
CA ILE A 160 55.16 30.56 -10.15
C ILE A 160 54.07 30.82 -11.19
N ALA A 161 54.22 30.24 -12.38
CA ALA A 161 53.26 30.42 -13.48
C ALA A 161 51.85 29.97 -13.08
N GLY A 162 50.84 30.81 -13.36
CA GLY A 162 49.43 30.52 -13.10
C GLY A 162 48.96 30.74 -11.64
N GLN A 163 49.84 31.14 -10.72
CA GLN A 163 49.47 31.35 -9.31
C GLN A 163 49.03 32.79 -8.97
N HIS A 164 49.21 33.75 -9.88
CA HIS A 164 48.97 35.17 -9.58
C HIS A 164 47.55 35.48 -9.03
N PRO A 165 46.43 34.95 -9.58
CA PRO A 165 45.10 35.28 -9.07
C PRO A 165 44.92 34.90 -7.60
N LYS A 166 45.42 33.71 -7.22
CA LYS A 166 45.35 33.20 -5.84
C LYS A 166 46.25 34.01 -4.91
N VAL A 167 47.44 34.40 -5.37
CA VAL A 167 48.36 35.23 -4.60
C VAL A 167 47.79 36.64 -4.39
N ILE A 168 47.12 37.22 -5.38
CA ILE A 168 46.47 38.54 -5.25
C ILE A 168 45.38 38.49 -4.16
N GLU A 169 44.53 37.47 -4.16
CA GLU A 169 43.50 37.30 -3.13
C GLU A 169 44.12 37.21 -1.73
N GLN A 170 45.19 36.42 -1.58
CA GLN A 170 45.90 36.26 -0.31
C GLN A 170 46.60 37.55 0.14
N LEU A 171 47.20 38.32 -0.78
CA LEU A 171 47.81 39.63 -0.48
C LEU A 171 46.75 40.67 -0.08
N GLN A 172 45.57 40.67 -0.70
CA GLN A 172 44.45 41.56 -0.31
C GLN A 172 43.93 41.23 1.10
N VAL A 173 43.85 39.93 1.44
CA VAL A 173 43.52 39.50 2.81
C VAL A 173 44.61 39.95 3.78
N LEU A 174 45.88 39.82 3.40
CA LEU A 174 47.01 40.20 4.24
C LEU A 174 47.07 41.72 4.48
N ASP A 175 46.79 42.56 3.46
CA ASP A 175 46.71 44.04 3.60
C ASP A 175 45.60 44.47 4.57
N LYS A 176 44.45 43.77 4.55
CA LYS A 176 43.35 44.03 5.50
C LYS A 176 43.71 43.64 6.93
N GLN A 177 44.48 42.57 7.11
CA GLN A 177 44.89 42.08 8.42
C GLN A 177 46.05 42.91 9.02
N TYR A 178 46.92 43.44 8.18
CA TYR A 178 48.13 44.18 8.53
C TYR A 178 48.22 45.48 7.71
N PRO A 179 47.34 46.47 7.97
CA PRO A 179 47.28 47.68 7.17
C PRO A 179 48.54 48.56 7.37
N GLY A 180 48.96 49.25 6.30
CA GLY A 180 50.01 50.28 6.36
C GLY A 180 51.40 49.85 5.90
N ASN A 181 51.58 48.62 5.38
CA ASN A 181 52.87 48.19 4.84
C ASN A 181 53.04 48.58 3.35
N ALA A 182 53.97 49.49 3.06
CA ALA A 182 54.25 49.94 1.70
C ALA A 182 54.76 48.82 0.77
N GLY A 183 55.62 47.93 1.27
CA GLY A 183 56.20 46.84 0.48
C GLY A 183 55.19 45.78 0.04
N LEU A 184 54.17 45.50 0.87
CA LEU A 184 53.06 44.62 0.52
C LEU A 184 52.23 45.24 -0.59
N ARG A 185 51.83 46.51 -0.42
CA ARG A 185 51.02 47.24 -1.40
C ARG A 185 51.74 47.42 -2.73
N GLN A 186 53.06 47.60 -2.73
CA GLN A 186 53.87 47.59 -3.95
C GLN A 186 53.77 46.24 -4.68
N THR A 187 54.00 45.12 -3.96
CA THR A 187 53.87 43.77 -4.53
C THR A 187 52.46 43.52 -5.08
N LEU A 188 51.43 43.95 -4.36
CA LEU A 188 50.05 43.83 -4.80
C LEU A 188 49.77 44.66 -6.07
N ALA A 189 50.23 45.91 -6.14
CA ALA A 189 50.06 46.76 -7.32
C ALA A 189 50.76 46.17 -8.56
N ASP A 190 51.98 45.64 -8.42
CA ASP A 190 52.71 45.02 -9.52
C ASP A 190 52.00 43.78 -10.06
N LEU A 191 51.49 42.91 -9.18
CA LEU A 191 50.76 41.72 -9.60
C LEU A 191 49.43 42.07 -10.25
N LEU A 192 48.71 43.06 -9.73
CA LEU A 192 47.48 43.55 -10.34
C LEU A 192 47.73 44.08 -11.75
N PHE A 193 48.86 44.78 -12.00
CA PHE A 193 49.21 45.16 -13.37
C PHE A 193 49.56 43.97 -14.26
N ARG A 194 50.28 42.95 -13.76
CA ARG A 194 50.61 41.73 -14.53
C ARG A 194 49.37 40.93 -14.90
N GLU A 195 48.37 40.90 -14.03
CA GLU A 195 47.07 40.24 -14.26
C GLU A 195 46.06 41.14 -15.01
N ASN A 196 46.52 42.24 -15.61
CA ASN A 196 45.67 43.16 -16.38
C ASN A 196 44.48 43.73 -15.57
N ARG A 197 44.70 44.03 -14.28
CA ARG A 197 43.75 44.66 -13.34
C ARG A 197 44.20 46.09 -12.94
N PRO A 198 44.34 47.02 -13.90
CA PRO A 198 44.97 48.31 -13.65
C PRO A 198 44.18 49.23 -12.72
N GLN A 199 42.85 49.16 -12.70
CA GLN A 199 42.03 50.01 -11.81
C GLN A 199 42.29 49.71 -10.33
N GLU A 200 42.38 48.42 -9.99
CA GLU A 200 42.73 47.99 -8.63
C GLU A 200 44.18 48.35 -8.30
N ALA A 201 45.10 48.19 -9.26
CA ALA A 201 46.49 48.58 -9.07
C ALA A 201 46.63 50.08 -8.79
N LEU A 202 45.92 50.93 -9.53
CA LEU A 202 45.90 52.39 -9.34
C LEU A 202 45.34 52.81 -7.98
N ALA A 203 44.30 52.11 -7.48
CA ALA A 203 43.77 52.35 -6.15
C ALA A 203 44.82 52.05 -5.05
N VAL A 204 45.60 50.98 -5.23
CA VAL A 204 46.72 50.64 -4.32
C VAL A 204 47.85 51.66 -4.43
N LEU A 205 48.20 52.11 -5.65
CA LEU A 205 49.19 53.18 -5.84
C LEU A 205 48.75 54.51 -5.22
N GLN A 206 47.46 54.84 -5.27
CA GLN A 206 46.91 56.02 -4.59
C GLN A 206 47.10 55.93 -3.07
N GLN A 207 46.90 54.75 -2.46
CA GLN A 207 47.19 54.57 -1.04
C GLN A 207 48.68 54.75 -0.74
N LEU A 208 49.57 54.24 -1.61
CA LEU A 208 51.02 54.45 -1.50
C LEU A 208 51.44 55.90 -1.69
N SER A 209 50.68 56.71 -2.44
CA SER A 209 50.99 58.13 -2.68
C SER A 209 50.98 58.97 -1.40
N THR A 210 50.27 58.51 -0.36
CA THR A 210 50.20 59.16 0.96
C THR A 210 51.39 58.85 1.86
N ASP A 211 52.21 57.84 1.50
CA ASP A 211 53.43 57.49 2.23
C ASP A 211 54.64 58.22 1.61
N PRO A 212 55.31 59.12 2.35
CA PRO A 212 56.48 59.85 1.85
C PRO A 212 57.60 58.96 1.30
N LEU A 213 57.76 57.73 1.81
CA LEU A 213 58.80 56.79 1.39
C LEU A 213 58.41 55.99 0.14
N ALA A 214 57.10 55.81 -0.12
CA ALA A 214 56.61 55.01 -1.24
C ALA A 214 56.08 55.85 -2.43
N SER A 215 55.78 57.13 -2.21
CA SER A 215 55.15 58.02 -3.18
C SER A 215 55.95 58.15 -4.49
N LYS A 216 57.29 58.17 -4.42
CA LYS A 216 58.15 58.25 -5.62
C LYS A 216 58.03 56.99 -6.50
N ALA A 217 58.11 55.81 -5.89
CA ALA A 217 57.99 54.54 -6.61
C ALA A 217 56.56 54.34 -7.18
N ALA A 218 55.54 54.80 -6.45
CA ALA A 218 54.16 54.82 -6.94
C ALA A 218 54.01 55.73 -8.17
N ALA A 219 54.63 56.91 -8.16
CA ALA A 219 54.64 57.83 -9.30
C ALA A 219 55.35 57.23 -10.53
N GLU A 220 56.50 56.59 -10.35
CA GLU A 220 57.20 55.93 -11.47
C GLU A 220 56.35 54.83 -12.10
N ARG A 221 55.76 53.97 -11.27
CA ARG A 221 54.93 52.86 -11.77
C ARG A 221 53.66 53.35 -12.48
N GLU A 222 53.00 54.36 -11.93
CA GLU A 222 51.81 54.97 -12.54
C GLU A 222 52.17 55.66 -13.86
N TYR A 223 53.29 56.40 -13.92
CA TYR A 223 53.77 57.03 -15.15
C TYR A 223 54.04 56.03 -16.28
N THR A 224 54.73 54.92 -15.98
CA THR A 224 54.98 53.86 -16.97
C THR A 224 53.67 53.28 -17.51
N TYR A 225 52.68 53.09 -16.65
CA TYR A 225 51.36 52.64 -17.08
C TYR A 225 50.68 53.67 -17.98
N LEU A 226 50.60 54.93 -17.57
CA LEU A 226 49.96 55.99 -18.35
C LEU A 226 50.63 56.21 -19.73
N SER A 227 51.95 56.04 -19.82
CA SER A 227 52.69 56.12 -21.08
C SER A 227 52.38 54.98 -22.05
N SER A 228 51.86 53.85 -21.57
CA SER A 228 51.45 52.71 -22.41
C SER A 228 50.03 52.83 -22.95
N LEU A 229 49.25 53.79 -22.46
CA LEU A 229 47.83 53.92 -22.80
C LEU A 229 47.62 54.67 -24.11
N PRO A 230 46.59 54.30 -24.89
CA PRO A 230 46.23 55.02 -26.10
C PRO A 230 45.78 56.45 -25.78
N VAL A 231 45.91 57.33 -26.77
CA VAL A 231 45.49 58.73 -26.66
C VAL A 231 43.97 58.82 -26.70
N ASP A 232 43.36 58.95 -25.53
CA ASP A 232 41.93 59.18 -25.35
C ASP A 232 41.63 60.12 -24.17
N ARG A 233 40.36 60.49 -23.99
CA ARG A 233 39.95 61.45 -22.93
C ARG A 233 40.22 60.93 -21.53
N SER A 234 40.14 59.62 -21.31
CA SER A 234 40.37 59.00 -20.01
C SER A 234 41.87 58.99 -19.67
N THR A 235 42.74 58.72 -20.66
CA THR A 235 44.19 58.82 -20.51
C THR A 235 44.62 60.26 -20.25
N ALA A 236 44.02 61.25 -20.94
CA ALA A 236 44.27 62.67 -20.66
C ALA A 236 43.82 63.08 -19.25
N GLN A 237 42.67 62.60 -18.77
CA GLN A 237 42.24 62.80 -17.38
C GLN A 237 43.16 62.11 -16.37
N ALA A 238 43.67 60.93 -16.70
CA ALA A 238 44.60 60.19 -15.85
C ALA A 238 45.96 60.90 -15.77
N TRP A 239 46.47 61.47 -16.87
CA TRP A 239 47.63 62.34 -16.88
C TRP A 239 47.41 63.62 -16.04
N GLN A 240 46.23 64.23 -16.13
CA GLN A 240 45.86 65.37 -15.27
C GLN A 240 45.82 64.99 -13.78
N ALA A 241 45.27 63.81 -13.46
CA ALA A 241 45.23 63.29 -12.10
C ALA A 241 46.63 62.95 -11.57
N PHE A 242 47.51 62.39 -12.41
CA PHE A 242 48.91 62.12 -12.10
C PHE A 242 49.65 63.40 -11.71
N VAL A 243 49.52 64.45 -12.54
CA VAL A 243 50.13 65.77 -12.28
C VAL A 243 49.65 66.37 -10.96
N THR A 244 48.39 66.11 -10.58
CA THR A 244 47.80 66.60 -9.33
C THR A 244 48.25 65.76 -8.12
N ARG A 245 48.36 64.45 -8.27
CA ARG A 245 48.65 63.50 -7.18
C ARG A 245 50.11 63.48 -6.78
N TYR A 246 51.02 63.68 -7.73
CA TYR A 246 52.47 63.63 -7.49
C TYR A 246 53.16 64.97 -7.82
N PRO A 247 52.81 66.07 -7.12
CA PRO A 247 53.34 67.41 -7.42
C PRO A 247 54.86 67.51 -7.23
N SER A 248 55.45 66.61 -6.45
CA SER A 248 56.90 66.54 -6.18
C SER A 248 57.62 65.43 -6.96
N SER A 249 56.96 64.78 -7.93
CA SER A 249 57.60 63.72 -8.72
C SER A 249 58.59 64.28 -9.74
N PRO A 250 59.76 63.64 -9.94
CA PRO A 250 60.68 63.99 -11.03
C PRO A 250 60.04 63.90 -12.44
N LEU A 251 58.97 63.11 -12.58
CA LEU A 251 58.31 62.83 -13.86
C LEU A 251 57.24 63.87 -14.24
N ILE A 252 57.05 64.91 -13.42
CA ILE A 252 55.98 65.90 -13.61
C ILE A 252 56.10 66.68 -14.94
N GLY A 253 57.34 66.96 -15.38
CA GLY A 253 57.60 67.71 -16.62
C GLY A 253 57.23 66.92 -17.86
N GLU A 254 57.63 65.64 -17.92
CA GLU A 254 57.28 64.76 -19.03
C GLU A 254 55.78 64.43 -19.03
N ALA A 255 55.20 64.19 -17.85
CA ALA A 255 53.76 63.95 -17.71
C ALA A 255 52.92 65.14 -18.23
N SER A 256 53.37 66.37 -17.94
CA SER A 256 52.72 67.60 -18.43
C SER A 256 52.82 67.74 -19.95
N LYS A 257 53.95 67.35 -20.55
CA LYS A 257 54.14 67.36 -22.00
C LYS A 257 53.24 66.33 -22.69
N ASN A 258 53.16 65.12 -22.14
CA ASN A 258 52.28 64.07 -22.64
C ASN A 258 50.81 64.51 -22.56
N LEU A 259 50.39 65.12 -21.45
CA LEU A 259 49.04 65.67 -21.30
C LEU A 259 48.72 66.70 -22.40
N GLN A 260 49.63 67.63 -22.68
CA GLN A 260 49.43 68.66 -23.71
C GLN A 260 49.31 68.07 -25.12
N GLN A 261 50.18 67.09 -25.44
CA GLN A 261 50.14 66.39 -26.73
C GLN A 261 48.84 65.59 -26.91
N GLN A 262 48.39 64.91 -25.86
CA GLN A 262 47.13 64.17 -25.91
C GLN A 262 45.93 65.10 -26.06
N GLN A 263 45.90 66.24 -25.36
CA GLN A 263 44.84 67.24 -25.51
C GLN A 263 44.73 67.78 -26.95
N HIS A 264 45.86 67.93 -27.65
CA HIS A 264 45.86 68.35 -29.05
C HIS A 264 45.24 67.30 -29.99
N LEU A 265 45.66 66.04 -29.89
CA LEU A 265 45.14 64.94 -30.71
C LEU A 265 43.66 64.67 -30.45
N LEU A 266 43.20 64.86 -29.21
CA LEU A 266 41.78 64.74 -28.85
C LEU A 266 40.89 65.83 -29.47
N GLY A 267 41.48 66.93 -29.93
CA GLY A 267 40.80 67.97 -30.68
C GLY A 267 40.54 67.64 -32.15
N ASP A 268 41.20 66.62 -32.72
CA ASP A 268 41.07 66.25 -34.14
C ASP A 268 39.88 65.29 -34.39
N PRO A 269 38.87 65.67 -35.19
CA PRO A 269 37.75 64.81 -35.53
C PRO A 269 38.11 63.49 -36.23
N ALA A 270 39.16 63.47 -37.06
CA ALA A 270 39.58 62.27 -37.79
C ALA A 270 40.33 61.28 -36.90
N TRP A 271 41.14 61.77 -35.96
CA TRP A 271 41.76 60.94 -34.93
C TRP A 271 40.71 60.31 -34.02
N ASN A 272 39.72 61.10 -33.59
CA ASN A 272 38.59 60.62 -32.80
C ASN A 272 37.78 59.54 -33.53
N ALA A 273 37.57 59.66 -34.84
CA ALA A 273 36.94 58.60 -35.64
C ALA A 273 37.80 57.32 -35.65
N GLY A 274 39.12 57.44 -35.80
CA GLY A 274 40.04 56.30 -35.81
C GLY A 274 40.10 55.58 -34.48
N ALA A 275 40.17 56.34 -33.38
CA ALA A 275 40.14 55.82 -32.02
C ALA A 275 38.81 55.10 -31.71
N GLN A 276 37.67 55.70 -32.09
CA GLN A 276 36.36 55.05 -31.97
C GLN A 276 36.31 53.74 -32.77
N GLY A 277 36.85 53.74 -33.99
CA GLY A 277 36.92 52.57 -34.85
C GLY A 277 37.75 51.44 -34.23
N LYS A 278 38.96 51.72 -33.74
CA LYS A 278 39.82 50.75 -33.06
C LYS A 278 39.15 50.20 -31.79
N GLN A 279 38.58 51.09 -30.98
CA GLN A 279 37.88 50.73 -29.75
C GLN A 279 36.68 49.81 -30.01
N MET A 280 35.90 50.06 -31.06
CA MET A 280 34.79 49.18 -31.45
C MET A 280 35.29 47.76 -31.79
N ILE A 281 36.46 47.64 -32.42
CA ILE A 281 37.08 46.33 -32.70
C ILE A 281 37.61 45.65 -31.45
N ASP A 282 38.30 46.36 -30.57
CA ASP A 282 38.83 45.80 -29.32
C ASP A 282 37.70 45.35 -28.39
N GLN A 283 36.63 46.14 -28.30
CA GLN A 283 35.43 45.81 -27.53
C GLN A 283 34.55 44.73 -28.19
N SER A 284 34.92 44.25 -29.38
CA SER A 284 34.11 43.30 -30.16
C SER A 284 32.71 43.82 -30.50
N ARG A 285 32.51 45.15 -30.53
CA ARG A 285 31.21 45.80 -30.72
C ARG A 285 31.06 46.30 -32.15
N ASN A 286 29.98 45.88 -32.81
CA ASN A 286 29.52 46.38 -34.11
C ASN A 286 30.64 46.62 -35.13
N PRO A 287 31.25 45.55 -35.68
CA PRO A 287 32.38 45.65 -36.59
C PRO A 287 32.06 46.42 -37.89
N VAL A 288 30.78 46.57 -38.24
CA VAL A 288 30.32 47.39 -39.38
C VAL A 288 30.46 48.88 -39.10
N ALA A 289 30.04 49.33 -37.91
CA ALA A 289 30.23 50.72 -37.48
C ALA A 289 31.71 51.07 -37.33
N ALA A 290 32.50 50.11 -36.84
CA ALA A 290 33.95 50.24 -36.72
C ALA A 290 34.61 50.47 -38.09
N GLU A 291 34.24 49.69 -39.10
CA GLU A 291 34.76 49.83 -40.47
C GLU A 291 34.52 51.25 -41.01
N ALA A 292 33.32 51.80 -40.88
CA ALA A 292 33.00 53.15 -41.38
C ALA A 292 33.89 54.22 -40.72
N LYS A 293 34.11 54.10 -39.41
CA LYS A 293 34.95 55.01 -38.62
C LYS A 293 36.44 54.89 -38.95
N LEU A 294 36.93 53.67 -39.14
CA LEU A 294 38.33 53.40 -39.52
C LEU A 294 38.64 53.93 -40.93
N ARG A 295 37.72 53.73 -41.89
CA ARG A 295 37.85 54.29 -43.24
C ARG A 295 37.81 55.82 -43.24
N GLN A 296 37.05 56.45 -42.34
CA GLN A 296 37.06 57.90 -42.16
C GLN A 296 38.42 58.40 -41.68
N ALA A 297 39.03 57.74 -40.69
CA ALA A 297 40.31 58.12 -40.13
C ALA A 297 41.48 57.94 -41.11
N LEU A 298 41.47 56.85 -41.88
CA LEU A 298 42.48 56.56 -42.91
C LEU A 298 42.56 57.62 -44.03
N LYS A 299 41.53 58.46 -44.21
CA LYS A 299 41.60 59.60 -45.14
C LYS A 299 42.60 60.66 -44.71
N GLN A 300 42.76 60.87 -43.41
CA GLN A 300 43.62 61.91 -42.84
C GLN A 300 44.91 61.34 -42.26
N TYR A 301 44.91 60.03 -41.93
CA TYR A 301 46.06 59.30 -41.40
C TYR A 301 46.37 58.06 -42.27
N PRO A 302 46.73 58.23 -43.56
CA PRO A 302 46.92 57.12 -44.50
C PRO A 302 48.18 56.27 -44.26
N ASP A 303 49.06 56.71 -43.38
CA ASP A 303 50.32 56.03 -43.06
C ASP A 303 50.31 55.36 -41.69
N ASP A 304 49.18 55.36 -40.98
CA ASP A 304 49.06 54.63 -39.71
C ASP A 304 48.79 53.13 -39.98
N PRO A 305 49.79 52.23 -39.78
CA PRO A 305 49.63 50.80 -40.00
C PRO A 305 48.57 50.17 -39.07
N THR A 306 48.37 50.76 -37.88
CA THR A 306 47.43 50.23 -36.89
C THR A 306 45.96 50.48 -37.28
N LEU A 307 45.68 51.49 -38.11
CA LEU A 307 44.33 51.70 -38.68
C LEU A 307 43.98 50.65 -39.73
N TYR A 308 44.93 50.27 -40.60
CA TYR A 308 44.74 49.17 -41.56
C TYR A 308 44.59 47.82 -40.86
N GLY A 309 45.38 47.58 -39.81
CA GLY A 309 45.26 46.38 -38.98
C GLY A 309 43.89 46.27 -38.29
N ALA A 310 43.39 47.37 -37.72
CA ALA A 310 42.05 47.41 -37.13
C ALA A 310 40.94 47.22 -38.18
N LEU A 311 41.11 47.77 -39.39
CA LEU A 311 40.16 47.56 -40.50
C LEU A 311 40.15 46.11 -40.97
N GLY A 312 41.32 45.46 -41.06
CA GLY A 312 41.44 44.03 -41.31
C GLY A 312 40.70 43.20 -40.26
N MET A 313 40.86 43.53 -38.97
CA MET A 313 40.14 42.88 -37.87
C MET A 313 38.63 43.10 -37.92
N ALA A 314 38.19 44.30 -38.31
CA ALA A 314 36.77 44.62 -38.52
C ALA A 314 36.14 43.69 -39.57
N LEU A 315 36.81 43.55 -40.71
CA LEU A 315 36.37 42.73 -41.82
C LEU A 315 36.43 41.23 -41.47
N PHE A 316 37.46 40.80 -40.74
CA PHE A 316 37.60 39.42 -40.28
C PHE A 316 36.43 39.02 -39.36
N ARG A 317 36.04 39.90 -38.44
CA ARG A 317 34.90 39.69 -37.53
C ARG A 317 33.54 39.74 -38.23
N GLN A 318 33.45 40.39 -39.38
CA GLN A 318 32.28 40.35 -40.26
C GLN A 318 32.27 39.10 -41.17
N SER A 319 33.18 38.14 -40.96
CA SER A 319 33.38 36.99 -41.84
C SER A 319 33.72 37.35 -43.29
N ARG A 320 34.18 38.59 -43.52
CA ARG A 320 34.68 39.10 -44.81
C ARG A 320 36.19 38.83 -44.91
N TYR A 321 36.54 37.55 -44.78
CA TYR A 321 37.92 37.08 -44.63
C TYR A 321 38.83 37.45 -45.81
N SER A 322 38.29 37.54 -47.03
CA SER A 322 39.03 38.00 -48.22
C SER A 322 39.47 39.46 -48.10
N GLU A 323 38.55 40.35 -47.71
CA GLU A 323 38.86 41.77 -47.56
C GLU A 323 39.74 42.03 -46.33
N ALA A 324 39.58 41.23 -45.27
CA ALA A 324 40.45 41.26 -44.11
C ALA A 324 41.91 40.95 -44.47
N ASN A 325 42.13 39.89 -45.26
CA ASN A 325 43.45 39.49 -45.73
C ASN A 325 44.18 40.63 -46.46
N THR A 326 43.48 41.31 -47.38
CA THR A 326 44.03 42.47 -48.12
C THR A 326 44.45 43.63 -47.19
N ASN A 327 43.66 43.91 -46.15
CA ASN A 327 43.96 44.99 -45.21
C ASN A 327 45.11 44.64 -44.28
N PHE A 328 45.25 43.38 -43.85
CA PHE A 328 46.43 42.93 -43.10
C PHE A 328 47.70 42.98 -43.93
N ALA A 329 47.64 42.60 -45.22
CA ALA A 329 48.76 42.74 -46.13
C ALA A 329 49.21 44.21 -46.24
N THR A 330 48.25 45.15 -46.28
CA THR A 330 48.52 46.60 -46.34
C THR A 330 49.08 47.15 -45.01
N ALA A 331 48.60 46.66 -43.87
CA ALA A 331 49.14 47.03 -42.56
C ALA A 331 50.62 46.61 -42.44
N ARG A 332 50.94 45.40 -42.88
CA ARG A 332 52.30 44.84 -42.86
C ARG A 332 53.29 45.68 -43.68
N THR A 333 52.89 46.17 -44.85
CA THR A 333 53.79 46.97 -45.71
C THR A 333 54.08 48.36 -45.18
N LYS A 334 53.21 48.90 -44.30
CA LYS A 334 53.34 50.25 -43.72
C LYS A 334 53.97 50.25 -42.31
N GLU A 335 54.19 49.08 -41.71
CA GLU A 335 54.67 48.94 -40.34
C GLU A 335 56.21 49.07 -40.23
N GLN A 336 56.68 49.78 -39.20
CA GLN A 336 58.11 49.97 -38.92
C GLN A 336 58.56 49.21 -37.66
N ASP A 337 57.64 48.89 -36.74
CA ASP A 337 57.95 48.09 -35.57
C ASP A 337 58.05 46.61 -35.94
N THR A 338 59.23 46.02 -35.74
CA THR A 338 59.54 44.63 -36.08
C THR A 338 58.61 43.63 -35.39
N SER A 339 58.09 43.96 -34.20
CA SER A 339 57.14 43.11 -33.46
C SER A 339 55.75 43.10 -34.11
N ASN A 340 55.31 44.22 -34.69
CA ASN A 340 54.01 44.34 -35.33
C ASN A 340 54.00 43.76 -36.76
N ILE A 341 55.13 43.72 -37.46
CA ILE A 341 55.23 43.08 -38.80
C ILE A 341 54.86 41.60 -38.73
N SER A 342 55.39 40.86 -37.75
CA SER A 342 55.07 39.44 -37.54
C SER A 342 53.58 39.27 -37.24
N LYS A 343 53.02 40.13 -36.37
CA LYS A 343 51.60 40.13 -36.02
C LYS A 343 50.70 40.27 -37.25
N TRP A 344 51.03 41.15 -38.19
CA TRP A 344 50.23 41.34 -39.42
C TRP A 344 50.31 40.14 -40.37
N GLN A 345 51.46 39.47 -40.45
CA GLN A 345 51.62 38.23 -41.23
C GLN A 345 50.72 37.12 -40.71
N ASP A 346 50.73 36.87 -39.41
CA ASP A 346 49.94 35.80 -38.79
C ASP A 346 48.43 36.00 -39.01
N LEU A 347 47.97 37.24 -38.94
CA LEU A 347 46.58 37.61 -39.17
C LEU A 347 46.16 37.46 -40.65
N MET A 348 47.08 37.72 -41.59
CA MET A 348 46.85 37.50 -43.02
C MET A 348 46.65 36.01 -43.32
N ASP A 349 47.53 35.14 -42.84
CA ASP A 349 47.46 33.69 -43.06
C ASP A 349 46.22 33.07 -42.40
N ALA A 350 45.87 33.53 -41.18
CA ALA A 350 44.64 33.15 -40.50
C ALA A 350 43.38 33.53 -41.30
N SER A 351 43.39 34.70 -41.95
CA SER A 351 42.29 35.17 -42.81
C SER A 351 42.12 34.30 -44.05
N HIS A 352 43.21 33.93 -44.73
CA HIS A 352 43.15 33.05 -45.90
C HIS A 352 42.60 31.67 -45.55
N TYR A 353 43.05 31.10 -44.43
CA TYR A 353 42.57 29.80 -43.96
C TYR A 353 41.06 29.80 -43.66
N ARG A 354 40.56 30.80 -42.92
CA ARG A 354 39.12 30.94 -42.62
C ARG A 354 38.28 31.19 -43.87
N MET A 355 38.82 31.88 -44.87
CA MET A 355 38.17 32.06 -46.16
C MET A 355 37.90 30.71 -46.85
N LEU A 356 38.88 29.81 -46.89
CA LEU A 356 38.73 28.48 -47.51
C LEU A 356 37.69 27.61 -46.80
N LEU A 357 37.69 27.60 -45.46
CA LEU A 357 36.64 26.92 -44.69
C LEU A 357 35.24 27.47 -44.98
N SER A 358 35.09 28.80 -44.97
CA SER A 358 33.79 29.45 -45.24
C SER A 358 33.29 29.21 -46.66
N GLN A 359 34.18 29.11 -47.65
CA GLN A 359 33.82 28.70 -49.01
C GLN A 359 33.30 27.26 -49.04
N GLY A 360 33.90 26.37 -48.25
CA GLY A 360 33.44 24.99 -48.07
C GLY A 360 32.05 24.90 -47.45
N ASP A 361 31.81 25.64 -46.36
CA ASP A 361 30.52 25.69 -45.66
C ASP A 361 29.40 26.20 -46.57
N LYS A 362 29.62 27.34 -47.25
CA LYS A 362 28.63 27.93 -48.18
C LYS A 362 28.30 26.99 -49.34
N ALA A 363 29.30 26.27 -49.85
CA ALA A 363 29.08 25.29 -50.90
C ALA A 363 28.22 24.12 -50.42
N LEU A 364 28.35 23.68 -49.16
CA LEU A 364 27.45 22.66 -48.58
C LEU A 364 26.03 23.18 -48.35
N GLU A 365 25.87 24.40 -47.85
CA GLU A 365 24.56 25.04 -47.69
C GLU A 365 23.81 25.19 -49.03
N GLN A 366 24.56 25.45 -50.11
CA GLN A 366 24.05 25.53 -51.48
C GLN A 366 23.85 24.15 -52.14
N ASN A 367 23.99 23.06 -51.36
CA ASN A 367 23.89 21.68 -51.83
C ASN A 367 24.86 21.35 -52.98
N ASN A 368 26.06 21.94 -52.96
CA ASN A 368 27.14 21.72 -53.92
C ASN A 368 28.35 21.02 -53.26
N PRO A 369 28.28 19.69 -53.04
CA PRO A 369 29.32 18.94 -52.34
C PRO A 369 30.68 18.94 -53.07
N ALA A 370 30.69 19.07 -54.40
CA ALA A 370 31.92 19.10 -55.19
C ALA A 370 32.75 20.38 -54.93
N ALA A 371 32.11 21.55 -54.91
CA ALA A 371 32.77 22.80 -54.57
C ALA A 371 33.24 22.81 -53.11
N ALA A 372 32.45 22.25 -52.21
CA ALA A 372 32.79 22.14 -50.79
C ALA A 372 34.04 21.27 -50.57
N ARG A 373 34.09 20.09 -51.22
CA ARG A 373 35.24 19.18 -51.16
C ARG A 373 36.53 19.86 -51.57
N ASN A 374 36.51 20.65 -52.65
CA ASN A 374 37.69 21.37 -53.14
C ASN A 374 38.19 22.42 -52.14
N ALA A 375 37.27 23.21 -51.56
CA ALA A 375 37.62 24.24 -50.59
C ALA A 375 38.21 23.66 -49.29
N TYR A 376 37.61 22.60 -48.74
CA TYR A 376 38.16 21.91 -47.56
C TYR A 376 39.49 21.20 -47.86
N ALA A 377 39.66 20.61 -49.04
CA ALA A 377 40.94 20.01 -49.42
C ALA A 377 42.07 21.04 -49.50
N GLN A 378 41.78 22.27 -49.95
CA GLN A 378 42.74 23.38 -49.94
C GLN A 378 43.02 23.87 -48.51
N ALA A 379 41.99 24.05 -47.67
CA ALA A 379 42.17 24.42 -46.26
C ALA A 379 43.07 23.43 -45.51
N ARG A 380 42.89 22.13 -45.79
CA ARG A 380 43.73 21.06 -45.23
C ARG A 380 45.18 21.13 -45.68
N LYS A 381 45.47 21.57 -46.91
CA LYS A 381 46.85 21.78 -47.36
C LYS A 381 47.51 22.94 -46.61
N THR A 382 46.76 24.01 -46.34
CA THR A 382 47.24 25.18 -45.60
C THR A 382 47.54 24.85 -44.13
N LYS A 383 46.68 24.05 -43.48
CA LYS A 383 46.91 23.56 -42.12
C LYS A 383 46.63 22.05 -42.00
N PRO A 384 47.65 21.20 -42.25
CA PRO A 384 47.48 19.73 -42.24
C PRO A 384 47.15 19.13 -40.88
N GLY A 385 47.50 19.82 -39.79
CA GLY A 385 47.26 19.38 -38.41
C GLY A 385 45.91 19.81 -37.82
N ASP A 386 45.09 20.54 -38.55
CA ASP A 386 43.81 21.06 -38.08
C ASP A 386 42.66 20.06 -38.38
N ALA A 387 41.76 19.88 -37.42
CA ALA A 387 40.62 18.97 -37.54
C ALA A 387 39.46 19.55 -38.37
N ASP A 388 39.29 20.87 -38.45
CA ASP A 388 38.14 21.54 -39.09
C ASP A 388 37.94 21.13 -40.58
N PRO A 389 38.98 21.03 -41.43
CA PRO A 389 38.81 20.59 -42.82
C PRO A 389 38.35 19.13 -42.95
N LEU A 390 38.74 18.25 -42.01
CA LEU A 390 38.29 16.85 -41.99
C LEU A 390 36.83 16.75 -41.56
N ILE A 391 36.41 17.56 -40.58
CA ILE A 391 35.01 17.67 -40.16
C ILE A 391 34.15 18.21 -41.31
N GLY A 392 34.62 19.22 -42.03
CA GLY A 392 33.98 19.74 -43.25
C GLY A 392 33.80 18.66 -44.32
N LEU A 393 34.86 17.88 -44.61
CA LEU A 393 34.79 16.74 -45.53
C LEU A 393 33.83 15.63 -45.05
N ALA A 394 33.74 15.38 -43.74
CA ALA A 394 32.77 14.44 -43.20
C ALA A 394 31.32 14.90 -43.40
N ASN A 395 31.07 16.21 -43.30
CA ASN A 395 29.77 16.78 -43.62
C ASN A 395 29.44 16.69 -45.12
N VAL A 396 30.44 16.82 -46.00
CA VAL A 396 30.29 16.54 -47.44
C VAL A 396 29.85 15.09 -47.66
N ALA A 397 30.54 14.12 -47.04
CA ALA A 397 30.18 12.71 -47.15
C ALA A 397 28.75 12.42 -46.66
N ARG A 398 28.32 13.03 -45.54
CA ARG A 398 26.92 12.91 -45.05
C ARG A 398 25.90 13.52 -46.00
N ALA A 399 26.20 14.66 -46.63
CA ALA A 399 25.32 15.28 -47.63
C ALA A 399 25.21 14.42 -48.90
N GLU A 400 26.22 13.59 -49.17
CA GLU A 400 26.24 12.58 -50.23
C GLU A 400 25.67 11.22 -49.78
N HIS A 401 25.12 11.13 -48.57
CA HIS A 401 24.60 9.91 -47.95
C HIS A 401 25.64 8.78 -47.72
N ASP A 402 26.93 9.13 -47.62
CA ASP A 402 28.02 8.21 -47.27
C ASP A 402 28.40 8.33 -45.79
N ASP A 403 27.61 7.68 -44.93
CA ASP A 403 27.82 7.66 -43.49
C ASP A 403 29.12 6.92 -43.07
N ILE A 404 29.61 5.99 -43.90
CA ILE A 404 30.84 5.23 -43.65
C ILE A 404 32.05 6.13 -43.80
N GLN A 405 32.11 6.87 -44.90
CA GLN A 405 33.20 7.83 -45.13
C GLN A 405 33.15 8.99 -44.13
N ALA A 406 31.95 9.43 -43.74
CA ALA A 406 31.77 10.43 -42.70
C ALA A 406 32.33 9.97 -41.33
N GLU A 407 32.07 8.73 -40.93
CA GLU A 407 32.61 8.16 -39.69
C GLU A 407 34.15 8.11 -39.72
N ALA A 408 34.72 7.63 -40.83
CA ALA A 408 36.17 7.54 -41.00
C ALA A 408 36.87 8.91 -40.88
N LEU A 409 36.31 9.94 -41.50
CA LEU A 409 36.84 11.30 -41.46
C LEU A 409 36.73 11.94 -40.07
N LEU A 410 35.62 11.72 -39.35
CA LEU A 410 35.43 12.20 -37.98
C LEU A 410 36.36 11.49 -36.98
N LEU A 411 36.60 10.18 -37.16
CA LEU A 411 37.57 9.44 -36.36
C LEU A 411 39.01 9.93 -36.63
N GLN A 412 39.34 10.29 -37.87
CA GLN A 412 40.63 10.89 -38.19
C GLN A 412 40.79 12.28 -37.56
N ALA A 413 39.74 13.11 -37.60
CA ALA A 413 39.71 14.41 -36.92
C ALA A 413 39.94 14.25 -35.40
N ARG A 414 39.32 13.24 -34.78
CA ARG A 414 39.49 12.93 -33.35
C ARG A 414 40.89 12.42 -32.99
N ARG A 415 41.62 11.78 -33.92
CA ARG A 415 43.02 11.39 -33.67
C ARG A 415 43.95 12.60 -33.67
N LEU A 416 43.66 13.60 -34.50
CA LEU A 416 44.42 14.85 -34.53
C LEU A 416 44.11 15.73 -33.32
N GLU A 417 42.82 15.89 -33.01
CA GLU A 417 42.36 16.70 -31.88
C GLU A 417 41.33 15.91 -31.04
N PRO A 418 41.79 15.11 -30.05
CA PRO A 418 40.91 14.25 -29.24
C PRO A 418 39.80 14.96 -28.47
N THR A 419 39.98 16.25 -28.19
CA THR A 419 39.04 17.11 -27.44
C THR A 419 38.21 18.02 -28.33
N ASN A 420 38.31 17.93 -29.66
CA ASN A 420 37.53 18.78 -30.56
C ASN A 420 36.03 18.46 -30.47
N GLY A 421 35.27 19.39 -29.86
CA GLY A 421 33.85 19.20 -29.58
C GLY A 421 32.98 19.04 -30.84
N SER A 422 33.40 19.55 -31.99
CA SER A 422 32.67 19.40 -33.26
C SER A 422 32.80 17.99 -33.83
N ALA A 423 33.99 17.38 -33.74
CA ALA A 423 34.18 15.98 -34.10
C ALA A 423 33.38 15.03 -33.18
N VAL A 424 33.40 15.28 -31.87
CA VAL A 424 32.63 14.50 -30.87
C VAL A 424 31.11 14.65 -31.11
N ARG A 425 30.62 15.87 -31.37
CA ARG A 425 29.20 16.09 -31.72
C ARG A 425 28.81 15.42 -33.04
N GLY A 426 29.70 15.40 -34.04
CA GLY A 426 29.50 14.70 -35.30
C GLY A 426 29.32 13.19 -35.09
N LEU A 427 30.22 12.56 -34.32
CA LEU A 427 30.13 11.13 -33.96
C LEU A 427 28.91 10.83 -33.07
N MET A 428 28.62 11.66 -32.07
CA MET A 428 27.42 11.51 -31.24
C MET A 428 26.15 11.56 -32.07
N ARG A 429 26.05 12.46 -33.06
CA ARG A 429 24.89 12.56 -33.95
C ARG A 429 24.76 11.31 -34.82
N LEU A 430 25.87 10.82 -35.38
CA LEU A 430 25.90 9.61 -36.20
C LEU A 430 25.48 8.37 -35.37
N TYR A 431 26.01 8.21 -34.17
CA TYR A 431 25.69 7.06 -33.31
C TYR A 431 24.29 7.13 -32.70
N SER A 432 23.79 8.32 -32.35
CA SER A 432 22.40 8.50 -31.89
C SER A 432 21.38 8.16 -32.98
N ALA A 433 21.72 8.38 -34.25
CA ALA A 433 20.87 7.98 -35.38
C ALA A 433 20.93 6.47 -35.67
N GLN A 434 21.98 5.77 -35.23
CA GLN A 434 22.15 4.32 -35.43
C GLN A 434 21.49 3.50 -34.31
N SER A 435 21.85 3.73 -33.04
CA SER A 435 21.17 3.11 -31.90
C SER A 435 21.46 3.84 -30.56
N PRO A 436 20.51 3.84 -29.59
CA PRO A 436 20.71 4.42 -28.27
C PRO A 436 21.89 3.79 -27.49
N GLU A 437 22.11 2.49 -27.65
CA GLU A 437 23.19 1.74 -26.98
C GLU A 437 24.56 2.14 -27.51
N LYS A 438 24.67 2.36 -28.83
CA LYS A 438 25.91 2.83 -29.46
C LYS A 438 26.23 4.27 -29.04
N ALA A 439 25.20 5.11 -28.89
CA ALA A 439 25.36 6.47 -28.36
C ALA A 439 25.78 6.47 -26.88
N LYS A 440 25.17 5.62 -26.04
CA LYS A 440 25.49 5.49 -24.60
C LYS A 440 26.92 4.99 -24.39
N SER A 441 27.32 3.91 -25.06
CA SER A 441 28.68 3.36 -24.95
C SER A 441 29.76 4.35 -25.41
N PHE A 442 29.50 5.11 -26.47
CA PHE A 442 30.38 6.18 -26.90
C PHE A 442 30.44 7.33 -25.89
N LEU A 443 29.28 7.77 -25.35
CA LEU A 443 29.20 8.80 -24.33
C LEU A 443 29.98 8.43 -23.05
N ASP A 444 29.87 7.17 -22.60
CA ASP A 444 30.58 6.65 -21.43
C ASP A 444 32.10 6.60 -21.64
N SER A 445 32.56 6.45 -22.89
CA SER A 445 34.00 6.48 -23.25
C SER A 445 34.62 7.88 -23.26
N LEU A 446 33.81 8.95 -23.17
CA LEU A 446 34.31 10.33 -23.19
C LEU A 446 34.82 10.79 -21.81
N PRO A 447 35.79 11.73 -21.75
CA PRO A 447 36.21 12.35 -20.49
C PRO A 447 35.07 13.09 -19.76
N ALA A 448 35.15 13.20 -18.43
CA ALA A 448 34.10 13.76 -17.59
C ALA A 448 33.66 15.20 -17.96
N SER A 449 34.57 16.00 -18.52
CA SER A 449 34.24 17.34 -19.04
C SER A 449 33.32 17.27 -20.25
N SER A 450 33.58 16.38 -21.22
CA SER A 450 32.77 16.21 -22.42
C SER A 450 31.43 15.52 -22.14
N GLN A 451 31.36 14.68 -21.11
CA GLN A 451 30.09 14.06 -20.68
C GLN A 451 29.06 15.11 -20.20
N LYS A 452 29.52 16.24 -19.62
CA LYS A 452 28.61 17.32 -19.16
C LYS A 452 27.89 18.01 -20.31
N ASP A 453 28.54 18.17 -21.46
CA ASP A 453 27.95 18.83 -22.64
C ASP A 453 26.77 18.03 -23.24
N PHE A 454 26.68 16.74 -22.93
CA PHE A 454 25.61 15.83 -23.35
C PHE A 454 24.70 15.42 -22.18
N ALA A 455 24.70 16.16 -21.05
CA ALA A 455 23.91 15.82 -19.87
C ALA A 455 22.40 15.68 -20.19
N GLY A 456 21.85 16.55 -21.05
CA GLY A 456 20.45 16.47 -21.48
C GLY A 456 20.13 15.19 -22.28
N LEU A 457 21.03 14.78 -23.19
CA LEU A 457 20.89 13.51 -23.93
C LEU A 457 21.08 12.29 -23.01
N ARG A 458 21.98 12.38 -22.04
CA ARG A 458 22.15 11.32 -21.03
C ARG A 458 20.89 11.15 -20.21
N GLN A 459 20.29 12.26 -19.78
CA GLN A 459 19.05 12.26 -19.03
C GLN A 459 17.90 11.71 -19.88
N SER A 460 17.80 12.03 -21.17
CA SER A 460 16.76 11.46 -22.03
C SER A 460 16.92 9.95 -22.20
N ILE A 461 18.14 9.45 -22.45
CA ILE A 461 18.41 8.00 -22.55
C ILE A 461 18.09 7.29 -21.23
N GLU A 462 18.43 7.90 -20.08
CA GLU A 462 18.10 7.35 -18.75
C GLU A 462 16.59 7.29 -18.50
N LEU A 463 15.85 8.34 -18.87
CA LEU A 463 14.40 8.40 -18.75
C LEU A 463 13.70 7.39 -19.66
N ASP A 464 14.19 7.19 -20.89
CA ASP A 464 13.66 6.20 -21.83
C ASP A 464 13.88 4.77 -21.31
N GLU A 465 15.06 4.48 -20.76
CA GLU A 465 15.40 3.19 -20.15
C GLU A 465 14.49 2.90 -18.94
N LEU A 466 14.29 3.88 -18.05
CA LEU A 466 13.37 3.76 -16.92
C LEU A 466 11.92 3.56 -17.36
N ASN A 467 11.47 4.25 -18.42
CA ASN A 467 10.13 4.09 -18.97
C ASN A 467 9.92 2.71 -19.58
N GLN A 468 10.90 2.15 -20.30
CA GLN A 468 10.84 0.78 -20.82
C GLN A 468 10.80 -0.26 -19.70
N GLN A 469 11.60 -0.08 -18.64
CA GLN A 469 11.57 -0.96 -17.47
C GLN A 469 10.23 -0.89 -16.74
N ALA A 470 9.66 0.31 -16.59
CA ALA A 470 8.36 0.51 -15.98
C ALA A 470 7.25 -0.16 -16.81
N ALA A 471 7.26 0.01 -18.15
CA ALA A 471 6.31 -0.65 -19.04
C ALA A 471 6.41 -2.18 -18.98
N THR A 472 7.63 -2.73 -18.87
CA THR A 472 7.83 -4.18 -18.70
C THR A 472 7.30 -4.67 -17.35
N ALA A 473 7.51 -3.91 -16.27
CA ALA A 473 6.98 -4.24 -14.95
C ALA A 473 5.44 -4.13 -14.90
N GLU A 474 4.85 -3.14 -15.60
CA GLU A 474 3.40 -3.01 -15.79
C GLU A 474 2.81 -4.21 -16.53
N ALA A 475 3.45 -4.66 -17.62
CA ALA A 475 3.03 -5.85 -18.37
C ALA A 475 3.05 -7.13 -17.51
N ASN A 476 4.01 -7.24 -16.59
CA ASN A 476 4.13 -8.35 -15.65
C ASN A 476 3.27 -8.18 -14.38
N LYS A 477 2.50 -7.09 -14.26
CA LYS A 477 1.68 -6.74 -13.08
C LYS A 477 2.48 -6.63 -11.76
N ASP A 478 3.77 -6.32 -11.84
CA ASP A 478 4.65 -6.09 -10.67
C ASP A 478 4.49 -4.64 -10.17
N TRP A 479 3.33 -4.35 -9.58
CA TRP A 479 2.96 -2.99 -9.17
C TRP A 479 3.94 -2.32 -8.17
N PRO A 480 4.53 -3.02 -7.18
CA PRO A 480 5.54 -2.42 -6.32
C PRO A 480 6.77 -1.91 -7.11
N LYS A 481 7.24 -2.69 -8.10
CA LYS A 481 8.36 -2.28 -8.96
C LYS A 481 7.98 -1.12 -9.89
N VAL A 482 6.75 -1.12 -10.41
CA VAL A 482 6.22 0.01 -11.20
C VAL A 482 6.23 1.29 -10.37
N VAL A 483 5.72 1.27 -9.14
CA VAL A 483 5.71 2.45 -8.25
C VAL A 483 7.14 2.95 -7.99
N ALA A 484 8.10 2.06 -7.74
CA ALA A 484 9.49 2.44 -7.51
C ALA A 484 10.13 3.09 -8.75
N LEU A 485 9.87 2.56 -9.96
CA LEU A 485 10.41 3.09 -11.21
C LEU A 485 9.76 4.44 -11.57
N LEU A 486 8.43 4.52 -11.56
CA LEU A 486 7.70 5.75 -11.89
C LEU A 486 7.98 6.88 -10.88
N SER A 487 8.22 6.56 -9.60
CA SER A 487 8.65 7.56 -8.60
C SER A 487 10.01 8.17 -8.94
N LYS A 488 10.99 7.35 -9.39
CA LYS A 488 12.30 7.84 -9.84
C LYS A 488 12.20 8.75 -11.07
N ILE A 489 11.30 8.41 -12.00
CA ILE A 489 11.04 9.25 -13.18
C ILE A 489 10.43 10.58 -12.73
N ARG A 490 9.44 10.56 -11.84
CA ARG A 490 8.76 11.76 -11.31
C ARG A 490 9.71 12.73 -10.61
N ASP A 491 10.71 12.24 -9.87
CA ASP A 491 11.71 13.09 -9.22
C ASP A 491 12.51 13.92 -10.24
N LYS A 492 12.65 13.41 -11.46
CA LYS A 492 13.34 14.08 -12.58
C LYS A 492 12.37 14.87 -13.47
N THR A 493 11.09 14.50 -13.54
CA THR A 493 10.03 15.14 -14.35
C THR A 493 8.76 15.41 -13.53
N PRO A 494 8.78 16.38 -12.58
CA PRO A 494 7.70 16.59 -11.61
C PRO A 494 6.44 17.23 -12.19
N ASP A 495 6.49 17.65 -13.46
CA ASP A 495 5.48 18.46 -14.14
C ASP A 495 4.76 17.68 -15.26
N GLU A 496 4.93 16.37 -15.34
CA GLU A 496 4.31 15.51 -16.34
C GLU A 496 2.98 14.91 -15.79
N PRO A 497 1.80 15.26 -16.38
CA PRO A 497 0.50 14.80 -15.90
C PRO A 497 0.20 13.30 -16.05
N TRP A 498 0.60 12.69 -17.17
CA TRP A 498 0.30 11.30 -17.51
C TRP A 498 1.16 10.29 -16.72
N LEU A 499 2.39 10.65 -16.39
CA LEU A 499 3.27 9.98 -15.45
C LEU A 499 2.67 10.00 -14.05
N THR A 500 2.14 11.15 -13.63
CA THR A 500 1.44 11.27 -12.34
C THR A 500 0.20 10.37 -12.30
N TYR A 501 -0.56 10.35 -13.40
CA TYR A 501 -1.70 9.42 -13.58
C TYR A 501 -1.28 7.95 -13.53
N ARG A 502 -0.22 7.54 -14.26
CA ARG A 502 0.32 6.17 -14.23
C ARG A 502 0.78 5.77 -12.83
N LEU A 503 1.52 6.64 -12.15
CA LEU A 503 1.99 6.41 -10.78
C LEU A 503 0.83 6.25 -9.79
N ALA A 504 -0.15 7.15 -9.84
CA ALA A 504 -1.32 7.13 -8.96
C ALA A 504 -2.15 5.85 -9.15
N ASN A 505 -2.30 5.38 -10.40
CA ASN A 505 -2.96 4.11 -10.69
C ASN A 505 -2.14 2.91 -10.17
N ALA A 506 -0.83 2.89 -10.35
CA ALA A 506 0.03 1.83 -9.81
C ALA A 506 0.00 1.77 -8.27
N GLN A 507 -0.04 2.93 -7.59
CA GLN A 507 -0.17 3.03 -6.14
C GLN A 507 -1.53 2.51 -5.63
N ARG A 508 -2.61 2.73 -6.40
CA ARG A 508 -3.93 2.16 -6.09
C ARG A 508 -3.92 0.62 -6.12
N GLN A 509 -3.23 0.02 -7.09
CA GLN A 509 -3.15 -1.44 -7.22
C GLN A 509 -2.46 -2.11 -6.01
N ILE A 510 -1.60 -1.38 -5.30
CA ILE A 510 -0.95 -1.83 -4.06
C ILE A 510 -1.62 -1.29 -2.79
N ASN A 511 -2.87 -0.82 -2.90
CA ASN A 511 -3.67 -0.28 -1.79
C ASN A 511 -3.04 0.92 -1.06
N GLN A 512 -2.40 1.82 -1.80
CA GLN A 512 -1.81 3.07 -1.28
C GLN A 512 -2.49 4.33 -1.89
N PRO A 513 -3.77 4.60 -1.59
CA PRO A 513 -4.49 5.75 -2.18
C PRO A 513 -4.00 7.12 -1.66
N GLY A 514 -3.50 7.21 -0.42
CA GLY A 514 -2.99 8.48 0.15
C GLY A 514 -1.82 9.08 -0.66
N PRO A 515 -0.73 8.33 -0.91
CA PRO A 515 0.36 8.77 -1.77
C PRO A 515 -0.06 9.14 -3.20
N ALA A 516 -1.11 8.49 -3.73
CA ALA A 516 -1.65 8.79 -5.05
C ALA A 516 -2.36 10.15 -5.09
N ASP A 517 -3.21 10.42 -4.10
CA ASP A 517 -3.87 11.73 -3.94
C ASP A 517 -2.85 12.86 -3.70
N ASP A 518 -1.81 12.61 -2.88
CA ASP A 518 -0.75 13.60 -2.64
C ASP A 518 0.04 13.94 -3.91
N SER A 519 0.26 12.96 -4.80
CA SER A 519 0.96 13.17 -6.07
C SER A 519 0.19 14.13 -6.97
N PHE A 520 -1.13 13.94 -7.12
CA PHE A 520 -1.97 14.86 -7.87
C PHE A 520 -2.14 16.22 -7.17
N LYS A 521 -2.24 16.26 -5.84
CA LYS A 521 -2.31 17.52 -5.09
C LYS A 521 -1.09 18.41 -5.35
N GLN A 522 0.11 17.82 -5.43
CA GLN A 522 1.32 18.55 -5.77
C GLN A 522 1.33 19.03 -7.23
N LEU A 523 0.91 18.18 -8.17
CA LEU A 523 0.79 18.55 -9.59
C LEU A 523 -0.21 19.71 -9.77
N MET A 524 -1.40 19.61 -9.17
CA MET A 524 -2.48 20.59 -9.30
C MET A 524 -2.14 21.94 -8.66
N ARG A 525 -1.29 21.98 -7.62
CA ARG A 525 -0.75 23.25 -7.09
C ARG A 525 0.11 23.99 -8.10
N ARG A 526 0.85 23.28 -8.95
CA ARG A 526 1.71 23.87 -9.99
C ARG A 526 0.96 24.10 -11.30
N GLN A 527 0.08 23.19 -11.68
CA GLN A 527 -0.54 23.12 -13.01
C GLN A 527 -2.07 23.08 -13.03
N GLY A 528 -2.75 23.58 -11.99
CA GLY A 528 -4.22 23.50 -11.90
C GLY A 528 -5.01 24.23 -13.00
N LYS A 529 -4.35 24.96 -13.91
CA LYS A 529 -4.95 25.58 -15.10
C LYS A 529 -4.55 24.89 -16.41
N ASN A 530 -3.75 23.83 -16.37
CA ASN A 530 -3.35 23.06 -17.55
C ASN A 530 -4.48 22.06 -17.89
N PRO A 531 -5.07 22.11 -19.11
CA PRO A 531 -6.07 21.15 -19.57
C PRO A 531 -5.66 19.69 -19.37
N GLU A 532 -4.43 19.32 -19.69
CA GLU A 532 -3.96 17.93 -19.57
C GLU A 532 -3.86 17.47 -18.10
N ALA A 533 -3.41 18.35 -17.20
CA ALA A 533 -3.34 18.06 -15.77
C ALA A 533 -4.73 17.89 -15.13
N VAL A 534 -5.67 18.76 -15.49
CA VAL A 534 -7.07 18.68 -15.05
C VAL A 534 -7.73 17.40 -15.58
N TYR A 535 -7.48 17.04 -16.84
CA TYR A 535 -8.04 15.82 -17.42
C TYR A 535 -7.48 14.55 -16.77
N ALA A 536 -6.16 14.46 -16.63
CA ALA A 536 -5.49 13.34 -15.97
C ALA A 536 -5.98 13.16 -14.53
N TYR A 537 -6.20 14.27 -13.81
CA TYR A 537 -6.73 14.22 -12.45
C TYR A 537 -8.20 13.79 -12.42
N ALA A 538 -9.05 14.32 -13.30
CA ALA A 538 -10.44 13.90 -13.42
C ALA A 538 -10.59 12.41 -13.78
N LEU A 539 -9.72 11.88 -14.66
CA LEU A 539 -9.66 10.45 -14.97
C LEU A 539 -9.29 9.60 -13.75
N TYR A 540 -8.32 10.05 -12.95
CA TYR A 540 -7.93 9.35 -11.72
C TYR A 540 -9.03 9.38 -10.64
N LEU A 541 -9.72 10.51 -10.49
CA LEU A 541 -10.87 10.62 -9.59
C LEU A 541 -12.00 9.68 -10.02
N SER A 542 -12.32 9.64 -11.32
CA SER A 542 -13.33 8.73 -11.87
C SER A 542 -12.93 7.26 -11.71
N SER A 543 -11.66 6.90 -11.93
CA SER A 543 -11.18 5.52 -11.72
C SER A 543 -11.19 5.08 -10.25
N SER A 544 -11.40 6.03 -9.33
CA SER A 544 -11.50 5.82 -7.88
C SER A 544 -12.93 6.03 -7.36
N ASP A 545 -13.94 5.95 -8.23
CA ASP A 545 -15.38 6.11 -7.91
C ASP A 545 -15.75 7.48 -7.28
N ARG A 546 -14.96 8.52 -7.56
CA ARG A 546 -15.16 9.90 -7.07
C ARG A 546 -15.69 10.81 -8.17
N ASP A 547 -16.74 10.36 -8.86
CA ASP A 547 -17.27 11.02 -10.07
C ASP A 547 -17.72 12.47 -9.84
N ALA A 548 -18.37 12.79 -8.72
CA ALA A 548 -18.72 14.17 -8.36
C ALA A 548 -17.48 15.08 -8.19
N SER A 549 -16.39 14.56 -7.63
CA SER A 549 -15.13 15.31 -7.53
C SER A 549 -14.47 15.47 -8.89
N ALA A 550 -14.55 14.45 -9.75
CA ALA A 550 -14.08 14.52 -11.13
C ALA A 550 -14.82 15.60 -11.94
N LEU A 551 -16.15 15.69 -11.81
CA LEU A 551 -16.96 16.76 -12.39
C LEU A 551 -16.50 18.14 -11.92
N SER A 552 -16.39 18.33 -10.60
CA SER A 552 -15.93 19.61 -10.02
C SER A 552 -14.51 20.00 -10.47
N THR A 553 -13.67 19.01 -10.80
CA THR A 553 -12.31 19.22 -11.30
C THR A 553 -12.34 19.72 -12.74
N LEU A 554 -13.17 19.12 -13.62
CA LEU A 554 -13.35 19.58 -15.00
C LEU A 554 -13.93 21.01 -15.06
N GLU A 555 -14.84 21.35 -14.14
CA GLU A 555 -15.45 22.68 -14.04
C GLU A 555 -14.47 23.81 -13.68
N GLN A 556 -13.27 23.50 -13.19
CA GLN A 556 -12.22 24.49 -12.95
C GLN A 556 -11.69 25.13 -14.25
N LEU A 557 -11.92 24.49 -15.40
CA LEU A 557 -11.57 25.01 -16.71
C LEU A 557 -12.80 25.57 -17.44
N PRO A 558 -12.68 26.72 -18.12
CA PRO A 558 -13.72 27.20 -19.02
C PRO A 558 -14.04 26.17 -20.11
N ARG A 559 -15.33 25.97 -20.43
CA ARG A 559 -15.75 24.99 -21.46
C ARG A 559 -15.10 25.18 -22.84
N SER A 560 -14.63 26.38 -23.17
CA SER A 560 -13.89 26.66 -24.40
C SER A 560 -12.52 25.98 -24.45
N GLN A 561 -11.97 25.56 -23.32
CA GLN A 561 -10.68 24.86 -23.21
C GLN A 561 -10.84 23.34 -23.13
N TRP A 562 -12.07 22.82 -23.18
CA TRP A 562 -12.32 21.40 -23.08
C TRP A 562 -11.97 20.70 -24.40
N THR A 563 -11.31 19.54 -24.31
CA THR A 563 -11.11 18.62 -25.43
C THR A 563 -12.36 17.75 -25.64
N ASP A 564 -12.43 17.03 -26.76
CA ASP A 564 -13.54 16.07 -26.98
C ASP A 564 -13.56 14.98 -25.91
N SER A 565 -12.40 14.46 -25.51
CA SER A 565 -12.29 13.45 -24.45
C SER A 565 -12.72 13.96 -23.07
N MET A 566 -12.57 15.26 -22.79
CA MET A 566 -13.13 15.88 -21.58
C MET A 566 -14.66 15.99 -21.64
N ARG A 567 -15.23 16.34 -22.81
CA ARG A 567 -16.68 16.40 -23.02
C ARG A 567 -17.33 15.01 -22.88
N GLU A 568 -16.69 13.99 -23.45
CA GLU A 568 -17.12 12.59 -23.30
C GLU A 568 -17.05 12.13 -21.83
N LEU A 569 -15.97 12.47 -21.13
CA LEU A 569 -15.84 12.18 -19.71
C LEU A 569 -16.93 12.89 -18.89
N ASP A 570 -17.18 14.18 -19.11
CA ASP A 570 -18.26 14.95 -18.45
C ASP A 570 -19.64 14.31 -18.67
N ALA A 571 -19.98 13.96 -19.92
CA ALA A 571 -21.25 13.31 -20.23
C ALA A 571 -21.41 11.96 -19.50
N ARG A 572 -20.34 11.15 -19.44
CA ARG A 572 -20.34 9.88 -18.69
C ARG A 572 -20.48 10.11 -17.19
N LEU A 573 -19.71 11.04 -16.62
CA LEU A 573 -19.74 11.36 -15.20
C LEU A 573 -21.09 11.93 -14.75
N GLN A 574 -21.72 12.80 -15.55
CA GLN A 574 -23.06 13.31 -15.26
C GLN A 574 -24.10 12.19 -15.24
N ARG A 575 -24.00 11.22 -16.16
CA ARG A 575 -24.88 10.04 -16.16
C ARG A 575 -24.64 9.15 -14.94
N ASN A 576 -23.37 8.90 -14.59
CA ASN A 576 -23.04 8.13 -13.38
C ASN A 576 -23.59 8.81 -12.12
N GLU A 577 -23.47 10.14 -12.00
CA GLU A 577 -24.01 10.88 -10.86
C GLU A 577 -25.55 10.87 -10.82
N LEU A 578 -26.21 10.91 -11.99
CA LEU A 578 -27.67 10.73 -12.10
C LEU A 578 -28.10 9.37 -11.54
N ILE A 579 -27.43 8.28 -11.96
CA ILE A 579 -27.69 6.92 -11.49
C ILE A 579 -27.38 6.81 -10.00
N ALA A 580 -26.21 7.27 -9.54
CA ALA A 580 -25.83 7.23 -8.13
C ALA A 580 -26.78 8.04 -7.23
N ARG A 581 -27.35 9.12 -7.73
CA ARG A 581 -28.41 9.87 -7.03
C ARG A 581 -29.71 9.07 -6.98
N ALA A 582 -30.11 8.42 -8.07
CA ALA A 582 -31.27 7.55 -8.09
C ALA A 582 -31.09 6.34 -7.15
N ASP A 583 -29.91 5.72 -7.12
CA ASP A 583 -29.57 4.65 -6.18
C ASP A 583 -29.62 5.12 -4.72
N ARG A 584 -29.13 6.33 -4.42
CA ARG A 584 -29.25 6.91 -3.06
C ARG A 584 -30.70 7.12 -2.65
N LEU A 585 -31.55 7.60 -3.57
CA LEU A 585 -33.00 7.72 -3.32
C LEU A 585 -33.62 6.34 -3.06
N ARG A 586 -33.28 5.34 -3.88
CA ARG A 586 -33.74 3.96 -3.72
C ARG A 586 -33.29 3.36 -2.37
N ALA A 587 -32.03 3.54 -2.00
CA ALA A 587 -31.48 3.10 -0.72
C ALA A 587 -32.11 3.81 0.49
N ALA A 588 -32.62 5.03 0.31
CA ALA A 588 -33.37 5.78 1.31
C ALA A 588 -34.86 5.39 1.38
N GLY A 589 -35.30 4.38 0.62
CA GLY A 589 -36.70 3.94 0.54
C GLY A 589 -37.60 4.78 -0.38
N GLN A 590 -37.01 5.69 -1.16
CA GLN A 590 -37.69 6.61 -2.09
C GLN A 590 -37.54 6.12 -3.54
N GLU A 591 -37.87 4.86 -3.79
CA GLU A 591 -37.75 4.24 -5.12
C GLU A 591 -38.66 4.89 -6.18
N PRO A 592 -39.93 5.29 -5.90
CA PRO A 592 -40.75 6.01 -6.88
C PRO A 592 -40.10 7.31 -7.36
N GLU A 593 -39.47 8.08 -6.46
CA GLU A 593 -38.74 9.29 -6.79
C GLU A 593 -37.47 9.00 -7.60
N ALA A 594 -36.77 7.90 -7.27
CA ALA A 594 -35.62 7.42 -8.04
C ALA A 594 -36.00 7.05 -9.48
N ILE A 595 -37.10 6.31 -9.65
CA ILE A 595 -37.62 5.94 -10.96
C ILE A 595 -38.07 7.20 -11.72
N ALA A 596 -38.78 8.13 -11.07
CA ALA A 596 -39.19 9.38 -11.71
C ALA A 596 -37.99 10.21 -12.18
N LEU A 597 -36.89 10.22 -11.42
CA LEU A 597 -35.64 10.88 -11.78
C LEU A 597 -35.03 10.27 -13.06
N LEU A 598 -34.89 8.94 -13.11
CA LEU A 598 -34.36 8.22 -14.28
C LEU A 598 -35.27 8.33 -15.50
N MET A 599 -36.59 8.30 -15.29
CA MET A 599 -37.60 8.32 -16.35
C MET A 599 -37.96 9.73 -16.84
N SER A 600 -37.29 10.78 -16.36
CA SER A 600 -37.51 12.17 -16.81
C SER A 600 -37.10 12.40 -18.27
N LYS A 601 -36.03 11.72 -18.72
CA LYS A 601 -35.56 11.64 -20.12
C LYS A 601 -34.91 10.27 -20.35
N PRO A 602 -35.70 9.19 -20.50
CA PRO A 602 -35.16 7.84 -20.52
C PRO A 602 -34.44 7.56 -21.83
N ASP A 603 -33.20 7.07 -21.73
CA ASP A 603 -32.50 6.38 -22.81
C ASP A 603 -32.41 4.87 -22.46
N THR A 604 -31.75 4.10 -23.30
CA THR A 604 -31.59 2.64 -23.16
C THR A 604 -31.05 2.25 -21.79
N SER A 605 -30.07 2.98 -21.26
CA SER A 605 -29.42 2.66 -19.98
C SER A 605 -30.38 2.82 -18.80
N GLU A 606 -31.16 3.91 -18.79
CA GLU A 606 -32.13 4.21 -17.74
C GLU A 606 -33.28 3.19 -17.78
N LEU A 607 -33.78 2.85 -18.98
CA LEU A 607 -34.79 1.81 -19.15
C LEU A 607 -34.32 0.45 -18.64
N MET A 608 -33.08 0.05 -18.97
CA MET A 608 -32.48 -1.20 -18.49
C MET A 608 -32.30 -1.22 -16.96
N THR A 609 -31.89 -0.09 -16.37
CA THR A 609 -31.73 0.04 -14.91
C THR A 609 -33.07 -0.12 -14.20
N VAL A 610 -34.11 0.59 -14.65
CA VAL A 610 -35.45 0.49 -14.08
C VAL A 610 -36.07 -0.91 -14.32
N ALA A 611 -35.77 -1.56 -15.45
CA ALA A 611 -36.18 -2.94 -15.70
C ALA A 611 -35.54 -3.92 -14.72
N GLY A 612 -34.25 -3.77 -14.42
CA GLY A 612 -33.55 -4.53 -13.39
C GLY A 612 -34.18 -4.34 -12.01
N TRP A 613 -34.45 -3.09 -11.61
CA TRP A 613 -35.12 -2.80 -10.34
C TRP A 613 -36.53 -3.40 -10.26
N ALA A 614 -37.29 -3.35 -11.37
CA ALA A 614 -38.60 -3.99 -11.47
C ALA A 614 -38.51 -5.51 -11.25
N GLN A 615 -37.50 -6.16 -11.85
CA GLN A 615 -37.24 -7.58 -11.65
C GLN A 615 -36.86 -7.89 -10.20
N GLU A 616 -36.00 -7.09 -9.56
CA GLU A 616 -35.58 -7.26 -8.17
C GLU A 616 -36.75 -7.16 -7.17
N ARG A 617 -37.71 -6.26 -7.41
CA ARG A 617 -38.93 -6.15 -6.58
C ARG A 617 -40.04 -7.15 -6.93
N GLY A 618 -39.82 -8.02 -7.91
CA GLY A 618 -40.79 -9.02 -8.36
C GLY A 618 -41.89 -8.49 -9.30
N ASP A 619 -41.79 -7.25 -9.79
CA ASP A 619 -42.68 -6.70 -10.82
C ASP A 619 -42.22 -7.14 -12.22
N TYR A 620 -42.40 -8.42 -12.49
CA TYR A 620 -41.97 -9.04 -13.73
C TYR A 620 -42.72 -8.49 -14.95
N ALA A 621 -43.96 -8.01 -14.79
CA ALA A 621 -44.74 -7.43 -15.87
C ALA A 621 -44.14 -6.10 -16.35
N GLN A 622 -43.76 -5.23 -15.40
CA GLN A 622 -43.08 -3.99 -15.73
C GLN A 622 -41.68 -4.23 -16.31
N ALA A 623 -40.90 -5.17 -15.75
CA ALA A 623 -39.59 -5.55 -16.28
C ALA A 623 -39.69 -6.03 -17.75
N GLN A 624 -40.63 -6.94 -18.05
CA GLN A 624 -40.88 -7.40 -19.43
C GLN A 624 -41.24 -6.25 -20.38
N ASN A 625 -42.09 -5.32 -19.93
CA ASN A 625 -42.49 -4.17 -20.75
C ASN A 625 -41.29 -3.25 -21.04
N LEU A 626 -40.47 -2.94 -20.04
CA LEU A 626 -39.29 -2.08 -20.20
C LEU A 626 -38.24 -2.71 -21.11
N TYR A 627 -37.92 -4.00 -20.93
CA TYR A 627 -37.04 -4.71 -21.86
C TYR A 627 -37.62 -4.76 -23.28
N SER A 628 -38.93 -4.93 -23.42
CA SER A 628 -39.60 -4.89 -24.73
C SER A 628 -39.50 -3.51 -25.40
N GLN A 629 -39.53 -2.42 -24.62
CA GLN A 629 -39.35 -1.06 -25.15
C GLN A 629 -37.94 -0.85 -25.69
N VAL A 630 -36.91 -1.33 -24.97
CA VAL A 630 -35.53 -1.32 -25.46
C VAL A 630 -35.44 -2.12 -26.76
N LEU A 631 -35.98 -3.34 -26.80
CA LEU A 631 -35.93 -4.22 -27.98
C LEU A 631 -36.74 -3.69 -29.18
N LYS A 632 -37.75 -2.84 -28.99
CA LYS A 632 -38.44 -2.17 -30.11
C LYS A 632 -37.53 -1.17 -30.81
N SER A 633 -36.70 -0.45 -30.06
CA SER A 633 -35.75 0.52 -30.60
C SER A 633 -34.44 -0.12 -31.07
N GLN A 634 -34.02 -1.20 -30.40
CA GLN A 634 -32.78 -1.93 -30.65
C GLN A 634 -33.05 -3.45 -30.61
N PRO A 635 -33.59 -4.03 -31.69
CA PRO A 635 -33.97 -5.46 -31.72
C PRO A 635 -32.83 -6.42 -31.38
N ASP A 636 -31.59 -6.03 -31.65
CA ASP A 636 -30.38 -6.82 -31.44
C ASP A 636 -29.67 -6.56 -30.10
N ASN A 637 -30.29 -5.79 -29.20
CA ASN A 637 -29.73 -5.51 -27.89
C ASN A 637 -29.67 -6.80 -27.04
N THR A 638 -28.46 -7.34 -26.91
CA THR A 638 -28.19 -8.62 -26.25
C THR A 638 -28.58 -8.59 -24.76
N GLU A 639 -28.30 -7.48 -24.07
CA GLU A 639 -28.60 -7.31 -22.64
C GLU A 639 -30.11 -7.32 -22.38
N ALA A 640 -30.89 -6.63 -23.21
CA ALA A 640 -32.34 -6.60 -23.09
C ALA A 640 -32.98 -7.97 -23.39
N ARG A 641 -32.45 -8.73 -24.38
CA ARG A 641 -32.91 -10.11 -24.64
C ARG A 641 -32.63 -11.05 -23.47
N LEU A 642 -31.42 -10.97 -22.89
CA LEU A 642 -31.09 -11.75 -21.69
C LEU A 642 -31.96 -11.35 -20.49
N GLY A 643 -32.19 -10.05 -20.28
CA GLY A 643 -33.09 -9.55 -19.24
C GLY A 643 -34.51 -10.08 -19.38
N GLN A 644 -35.07 -10.15 -20.59
CA GLN A 644 -36.37 -10.79 -20.84
C GLN A 644 -36.39 -12.26 -20.44
N ILE A 645 -35.38 -13.02 -20.87
CA ILE A 645 -35.25 -14.46 -20.55
C ILE A 645 -35.17 -14.67 -19.04
N GLU A 646 -34.31 -13.90 -18.35
CA GLU A 646 -34.15 -13.98 -16.90
C GLU A 646 -35.42 -13.58 -16.16
N THR A 647 -36.16 -12.60 -16.66
CA THR A 647 -37.48 -12.23 -16.12
C THR A 647 -38.51 -13.35 -16.32
N LEU A 648 -38.50 -14.07 -17.45
CA LEU A 648 -39.36 -15.25 -17.66
C LEU A 648 -39.00 -16.37 -16.69
N ILE A 649 -37.70 -16.59 -16.43
CA ILE A 649 -37.22 -17.56 -15.43
C ILE A 649 -37.69 -17.16 -14.03
N ALA A 650 -37.51 -15.90 -13.64
CA ALA A 650 -37.90 -15.37 -12.34
C ALA A 650 -39.43 -15.48 -12.12
N SER A 651 -40.22 -15.20 -13.15
CA SER A 651 -41.68 -15.36 -13.14
C SER A 651 -42.18 -16.82 -13.32
N LYS A 652 -41.28 -17.81 -13.26
CA LYS A 652 -41.55 -19.25 -13.37
C LYS A 652 -42.16 -19.69 -14.72
N GLN A 653 -42.07 -18.86 -15.76
CA GLN A 653 -42.51 -19.18 -17.12
C GLN A 653 -41.41 -19.93 -17.88
N LEU A 654 -40.95 -21.06 -17.32
CA LEU A 654 -39.80 -21.81 -17.82
C LEU A 654 -39.92 -22.28 -19.29
N PRO A 655 -41.10 -22.72 -19.79
CA PRO A 655 -41.25 -23.10 -21.19
C PRO A 655 -41.00 -21.93 -22.15
N ALA A 656 -41.51 -20.74 -21.83
CA ALA A 656 -41.29 -19.54 -22.64
C ALA A 656 -39.83 -19.08 -22.60
N ALA A 657 -39.21 -19.11 -21.41
CA ALA A 657 -37.79 -18.82 -21.26
C ALA A 657 -36.92 -19.79 -22.10
N ARG A 658 -37.23 -21.09 -22.06
CA ARG A 658 -36.53 -22.11 -22.85
C ARG A 658 -36.66 -21.87 -24.34
N GLN A 659 -37.84 -21.47 -24.80
CA GLN A 659 -38.07 -21.14 -26.20
C GLN A 659 -37.24 -19.92 -26.64
N GLN A 660 -37.23 -18.84 -25.83
CA GLN A 660 -36.44 -17.65 -26.13
C GLN A 660 -34.92 -17.93 -26.08
N LEU A 661 -34.45 -18.74 -25.13
CA LEU A 661 -33.05 -19.19 -25.07
C LEU A 661 -32.65 -20.00 -26.30
N ALA A 662 -33.52 -20.89 -26.79
CA ALA A 662 -33.24 -21.66 -28.01
C ALA A 662 -33.14 -20.77 -29.26
N GLN A 663 -33.82 -19.62 -29.26
CA GLN A 663 -33.80 -18.63 -30.33
C GLN A 663 -32.76 -17.51 -30.09
N PHE A 664 -32.02 -17.57 -28.99
CA PHE A 664 -31.03 -16.55 -28.65
C PHE A 664 -29.82 -16.66 -29.57
N GLN A 665 -29.75 -15.73 -30.53
CA GLN A 665 -28.59 -15.53 -31.41
C GLN A 665 -28.11 -14.09 -31.28
N PRO A 666 -26.83 -13.85 -30.97
CA PRO A 666 -26.26 -12.51 -31.02
C PRO A 666 -26.26 -12.01 -32.48
N ALA A 667 -26.30 -10.69 -32.68
CA ALA A 667 -26.25 -10.11 -34.02
C ALA A 667 -24.98 -10.53 -34.78
N THR A 668 -25.09 -10.64 -36.10
CA THR A 668 -24.00 -11.08 -36.98
C THR A 668 -22.72 -10.26 -36.73
N GLY A 669 -21.64 -10.95 -36.36
CA GLY A 669 -20.34 -10.32 -36.04
C GLY A 669 -20.17 -9.89 -34.58
N THR A 670 -21.19 -10.05 -33.72
CA THR A 670 -21.10 -9.73 -32.28
C THR A 670 -20.58 -10.93 -31.49
N VAL A 671 -19.42 -10.77 -30.86
CA VAL A 671 -18.87 -11.77 -29.93
C VAL A 671 -19.40 -11.48 -28.53
N LEU A 672 -20.08 -12.45 -27.92
CA LEU A 672 -20.58 -12.35 -26.55
C LEU A 672 -19.42 -12.26 -25.56
N THR A 673 -19.56 -11.39 -24.57
CA THR A 673 -18.61 -11.30 -23.45
C THR A 673 -18.72 -12.53 -22.54
N SER A 674 -17.68 -12.82 -21.75
CA SER A 674 -17.72 -13.91 -20.76
C SER A 674 -18.91 -13.77 -19.79
N SER A 675 -19.22 -12.55 -19.33
CA SER A 675 -20.36 -12.29 -18.43
C SER A 675 -21.70 -12.64 -19.08
N GLN A 676 -21.88 -12.29 -20.36
CA GLN A 676 -23.08 -12.66 -21.12
C GLN A 676 -23.19 -14.18 -21.30
N LEU A 677 -22.09 -14.87 -21.63
CA LEU A 677 -22.07 -16.33 -21.76
C LEU A 677 -22.38 -17.04 -20.44
N ARG A 678 -21.88 -16.52 -19.30
CA ARG A 678 -22.23 -16.98 -17.95
C ARG A 678 -23.74 -16.89 -17.70
N ARG A 679 -24.36 -15.74 -18.02
CA ARG A 679 -25.81 -15.53 -17.87
C ARG A 679 -26.63 -16.49 -18.74
N VAL A 680 -26.21 -16.73 -19.98
CA VAL A 680 -26.82 -17.74 -20.87
C VAL A 680 -26.70 -19.14 -20.26
N ALA A 681 -25.52 -19.52 -19.76
CA ALA A 681 -25.31 -20.82 -19.12
C ALA A 681 -26.21 -20.99 -17.88
N ASN A 682 -26.26 -20.00 -16.99
CA ASN A 682 -27.15 -20.00 -15.83
C ASN A 682 -28.63 -20.11 -16.22
N SER A 683 -29.01 -19.42 -17.30
CA SER A 683 -30.38 -19.47 -17.82
C SER A 683 -30.72 -20.87 -18.35
N TRP A 684 -29.80 -21.55 -19.04
CA TRP A 684 -29.98 -22.96 -19.44
C TRP A 684 -30.14 -23.90 -18.24
N ALA A 685 -29.31 -23.74 -17.20
CA ALA A 685 -29.44 -24.52 -15.99
C ALA A 685 -30.81 -24.30 -15.32
N ALA A 686 -31.26 -23.04 -15.23
CA ALA A 686 -32.54 -22.67 -14.60
C ALA A 686 -33.77 -23.18 -15.36
N VAL A 687 -33.69 -23.36 -16.69
CA VAL A 687 -34.76 -24.00 -17.47
C VAL A 687 -34.65 -25.52 -17.54
N GLY A 688 -33.82 -26.15 -16.69
CA GLY A 688 -33.71 -27.60 -16.57
C GLY A 688 -32.78 -28.27 -17.58
N GLU A 689 -31.82 -27.54 -18.16
CA GLU A 689 -30.83 -28.04 -19.13
C GLU A 689 -29.39 -27.85 -18.59
N PRO A 690 -29.03 -28.45 -17.44
CA PRO A 690 -27.73 -28.22 -16.78
C PRO A 690 -26.54 -28.75 -17.60
N ASP A 691 -26.73 -29.73 -18.48
CA ASP A 691 -25.66 -30.24 -19.33
C ASP A 691 -25.21 -29.22 -20.38
N LYS A 692 -26.14 -28.42 -20.93
CA LYS A 692 -25.80 -27.30 -21.83
C LYS A 692 -25.02 -26.23 -21.08
N ALA A 693 -25.48 -25.87 -19.88
CA ALA A 693 -24.78 -24.93 -19.02
C ALA A 693 -23.35 -25.41 -18.70
N ARG A 694 -23.19 -26.70 -18.38
CA ARG A 694 -21.90 -27.31 -18.07
C ARG A 694 -20.96 -27.24 -19.25
N ALA A 695 -21.41 -27.61 -20.45
CA ALA A 695 -20.61 -27.52 -21.67
C ALA A 695 -20.12 -26.08 -21.93
N MET A 696 -20.98 -25.07 -21.71
CA MET A 696 -20.60 -23.67 -21.83
C MET A 696 -19.55 -23.27 -20.78
N TYR A 697 -19.73 -23.65 -19.51
CA TYR A 697 -18.74 -23.38 -18.47
C TYR A 697 -17.41 -24.08 -18.73
N THR A 698 -17.40 -25.33 -19.21
CA THR A 698 -16.16 -26.03 -19.60
C THR A 698 -15.41 -25.21 -20.66
N GLN A 699 -16.10 -24.67 -21.66
CA GLN A 699 -15.47 -23.84 -22.69
C GLN A 699 -14.95 -22.51 -22.12
N LEU A 700 -15.72 -21.84 -21.25
CA LEU A 700 -15.33 -20.56 -20.63
C LEU A 700 -14.10 -20.72 -19.73
N LEU A 701 -14.05 -21.81 -18.96
CA LEU A 701 -13.01 -22.07 -17.97
C LEU A 701 -11.71 -22.65 -18.57
N ASN A 702 -11.65 -22.86 -19.89
CA ASN A 702 -10.39 -23.17 -20.60
C ASN A 702 -9.36 -22.05 -20.52
N THR A 703 -9.79 -20.82 -20.22
CA THR A 703 -8.92 -19.66 -20.00
C THR A 703 -9.17 -19.08 -18.60
N PRO A 704 -8.14 -18.52 -17.93
CA PRO A 704 -8.32 -17.87 -16.63
C PRO A 704 -9.35 -16.73 -16.70
N GLN A 705 -10.26 -16.68 -15.73
CA GLN A 705 -11.32 -15.69 -15.66
C GLN A 705 -11.06 -14.69 -14.52
N ALA A 706 -11.38 -13.42 -14.76
CA ALA A 706 -11.22 -12.37 -13.75
C ALA A 706 -12.46 -12.22 -12.85
N ASP A 707 -13.66 -12.58 -13.34
CA ASP A 707 -14.91 -12.48 -12.59
C ASP A 707 -15.07 -13.68 -11.64
N PRO A 708 -15.10 -13.48 -10.31
CA PRO A 708 -15.29 -14.55 -9.33
C PRO A 708 -16.61 -15.31 -9.53
N LEU A 709 -17.67 -14.64 -10.02
CA LEU A 709 -18.98 -15.26 -10.21
C LEU A 709 -18.96 -16.39 -11.24
N MET A 710 -18.03 -16.34 -12.20
CA MET A 710 -17.87 -17.39 -13.20
C MET A 710 -17.51 -18.72 -12.55
N TYR A 711 -16.50 -18.72 -11.68
CA TYR A 711 -16.05 -19.92 -10.98
C TYR A 711 -17.09 -20.39 -9.96
N ARG A 712 -17.73 -19.46 -9.23
CA ARG A 712 -18.77 -19.80 -8.25
C ARG A 712 -19.95 -20.53 -8.90
N ASP A 713 -20.48 -19.97 -9.98
CA ASP A 713 -21.69 -20.52 -10.60
C ASP A 713 -21.37 -21.86 -11.31
N ALA A 714 -20.18 -21.99 -11.89
CA ALA A 714 -19.70 -23.28 -12.39
C ALA A 714 -19.57 -24.32 -11.26
N ALA A 715 -19.04 -23.93 -10.10
CA ALA A 715 -18.94 -24.79 -8.93
C ALA A 715 -20.32 -25.28 -8.46
N ARG A 716 -21.29 -24.36 -8.32
CA ARG A 716 -22.68 -24.70 -7.94
C ARG A 716 -23.32 -25.71 -8.89
N LEU A 717 -23.08 -25.55 -10.20
CA LEU A 717 -23.64 -26.43 -11.21
C LEU A 717 -23.14 -27.88 -11.10
N ILE A 718 -21.88 -28.07 -10.70
CA ILE A 718 -21.24 -29.39 -10.64
C ILE A 718 -21.14 -29.96 -9.22
N ALA A 719 -21.40 -29.18 -8.17
CA ALA A 719 -21.20 -29.54 -6.76
C ALA A 719 -21.82 -30.87 -6.34
N ALA A 720 -22.96 -31.26 -6.93
CA ALA A 720 -23.62 -32.53 -6.63
C ALA A 720 -22.96 -33.75 -7.29
N LYS A 721 -22.30 -33.58 -8.44
CA LYS A 721 -21.72 -34.68 -9.24
C LYS A 721 -20.19 -34.76 -9.11
N GLU A 722 -19.52 -33.61 -9.06
CA GLU A 722 -18.07 -33.46 -9.08
C GLU A 722 -17.63 -32.53 -7.93
N PRO A 723 -17.89 -32.90 -6.66
CA PRO A 723 -17.74 -32.00 -5.51
C PRO A 723 -16.30 -31.51 -5.29
N GLN A 724 -15.30 -32.34 -5.55
CA GLN A 724 -13.89 -31.92 -5.41
C GLN A 724 -13.51 -30.87 -6.46
N GLN A 725 -13.97 -31.04 -7.70
CA GLN A 725 -13.76 -30.02 -8.74
C GLN A 725 -14.55 -28.74 -8.44
N ALA A 726 -15.74 -28.85 -7.85
CA ALA A 726 -16.49 -27.69 -7.38
C ALA A 726 -15.73 -26.91 -6.29
N LEU A 727 -15.11 -27.61 -5.33
CA LEU A 727 -14.26 -26.97 -4.33
C LEU A 727 -13.03 -26.29 -4.97
N ASP A 728 -12.43 -26.87 -6.00
CA ASP A 728 -11.33 -26.22 -6.75
C ASP A 728 -11.80 -24.95 -7.47
N TYR A 729 -13.02 -24.95 -8.02
CA TYR A 729 -13.63 -23.75 -8.60
C TYR A 729 -13.98 -22.72 -7.53
N TYR A 730 -14.53 -23.12 -6.38
CA TYR A 730 -14.74 -22.18 -5.27
C TYR A 730 -13.43 -21.57 -4.78
N ALA A 731 -12.33 -22.33 -4.70
CA ALA A 731 -11.02 -21.79 -4.35
C ALA A 731 -10.55 -20.71 -5.36
N LYS A 732 -10.70 -20.96 -6.67
CA LYS A 732 -10.43 -19.96 -7.71
C LYS A 732 -11.34 -18.74 -7.61
N SER A 733 -12.62 -18.94 -7.28
CA SER A 733 -13.57 -17.85 -7.02
C SER A 733 -13.17 -17.02 -5.80
N MET A 734 -12.78 -17.67 -4.71
CA MET A 734 -12.29 -17.02 -3.50
C MET A 734 -10.99 -16.23 -3.76
N ALA A 735 -10.07 -16.75 -4.55
CA ALA A 735 -8.85 -16.02 -4.92
C ALA A 735 -9.14 -14.78 -5.78
N THR A 736 -10.01 -14.91 -6.78
CA THR A 736 -10.42 -13.78 -7.63
C THR A 736 -11.24 -12.74 -6.86
N ALA A 737 -11.98 -13.15 -5.83
CA ALA A 737 -12.66 -12.27 -4.89
C ALA A 737 -11.76 -11.69 -3.77
N GLY A 738 -10.46 -12.03 -3.75
CA GLY A 738 -9.49 -11.54 -2.75
C GLY A 738 -9.65 -12.13 -1.35
N LEU A 739 -10.33 -13.28 -1.21
CA LEU A 739 -10.53 -13.97 0.07
C LEU A 739 -9.35 -14.88 0.45
N ILE A 740 -8.63 -15.40 -0.55
CA ILE A 740 -7.37 -16.16 -0.44
C ILE A 740 -6.39 -15.71 -1.53
N SER A 741 -5.11 -16.10 -1.45
CA SER A 741 -4.14 -15.77 -2.51
C SER A 741 -4.29 -16.67 -3.75
N PRO A 742 -3.86 -16.23 -4.95
CA PRO A 742 -3.88 -17.07 -6.15
C PRO A 742 -3.07 -18.37 -6.02
N GLU A 743 -1.96 -18.32 -5.28
CA GLU A 743 -1.09 -19.49 -5.01
C GLU A 743 -1.79 -20.51 -4.09
N GLN A 744 -2.67 -20.04 -3.20
CA GLN A 744 -3.50 -20.89 -2.34
C GLN A 744 -4.68 -21.53 -3.07
N ALA A 745 -5.04 -21.07 -4.27
CA ALA A 745 -6.15 -21.60 -5.04
C ALA A 745 -5.76 -22.70 -6.03
N ASN A 746 -4.47 -22.86 -6.36
CA ASN A 746 -4.01 -23.86 -7.32
C ASN A 746 -2.55 -24.32 -7.09
N PRO A 747 -2.31 -25.53 -6.53
CA PRO A 747 -3.32 -26.45 -6.00
C PRO A 747 -4.06 -25.84 -4.80
N ARG A 748 -5.28 -26.32 -4.56
CA ARG A 748 -6.15 -25.83 -3.48
C ARG A 748 -5.50 -26.07 -2.11
N ASP A 749 -5.29 -25.02 -1.34
CA ASP A 749 -4.93 -25.07 0.08
C ASP A 749 -6.21 -25.14 0.92
N ASP A 750 -6.56 -26.35 1.34
CA ASP A 750 -7.75 -26.65 2.14
C ASP A 750 -7.80 -25.90 3.46
N ARG A 751 -6.64 -25.68 4.09
CA ARG A 751 -6.57 -24.98 5.36
C ARG A 751 -6.88 -23.49 5.17
N ALA A 752 -6.29 -22.88 4.15
CA ALA A 752 -6.56 -21.49 3.81
C ALA A 752 -8.02 -21.28 3.38
N MET A 753 -8.55 -22.17 2.54
CA MET A 753 -9.91 -22.13 2.03
C MET A 753 -10.96 -22.28 3.14
N THR A 754 -10.82 -23.30 4.00
CA THR A 754 -11.76 -23.50 5.12
C THR A 754 -11.63 -22.38 6.15
N MET A 755 -10.44 -21.86 6.44
CA MET A 755 -10.30 -20.67 7.28
C MET A 755 -10.97 -19.44 6.66
N ALA A 756 -10.88 -19.29 5.34
CA ALA A 756 -11.54 -18.23 4.58
C ALA A 756 -13.04 -18.46 4.38
N SER A 757 -13.62 -19.60 4.78
CA SER A 757 -15.08 -19.83 4.76
C SER A 757 -15.80 -19.26 5.98
N ARG A 758 -15.08 -18.79 7.00
CA ARG A 758 -15.67 -18.20 8.22
C ARG A 758 -16.48 -16.95 7.90
N GLU A 759 -17.68 -16.84 8.46
CA GLU A 759 -18.63 -15.78 8.15
C GLU A 759 -18.21 -14.47 8.85
N LYS A 760 -18.46 -13.32 8.23
CA LYS A 760 -18.20 -12.00 8.82
C LYS A 760 -19.41 -11.07 8.70
N ASP A 761 -19.61 -10.23 9.72
CA ASP A 761 -20.75 -9.29 9.78
C ASP A 761 -20.75 -8.29 8.61
N ASP A 762 -19.57 -7.85 8.17
CA ASP A 762 -19.36 -6.87 7.10
C ASP A 762 -19.22 -7.51 5.71
N ASP A 763 -19.42 -8.84 5.59
CA ASP A 763 -19.35 -9.51 4.28
C ASP A 763 -20.39 -8.95 3.31
N GLN A 764 -19.89 -8.52 2.15
CA GLN A 764 -20.74 -8.27 0.99
C GLN A 764 -21.37 -9.58 0.48
N TRP A 765 -22.45 -9.46 -0.27
CA TRP A 765 -23.27 -10.60 -0.74
C TRP A 765 -22.45 -11.74 -1.38
N LEU A 766 -21.43 -11.41 -2.18
CA LEU A 766 -20.60 -12.40 -2.88
C LEU A 766 -19.68 -13.15 -1.91
N ALA A 767 -18.99 -12.44 -1.02
CA ALA A 767 -18.13 -13.05 -0.02
C ALA A 767 -18.94 -13.97 0.90
N ARG A 768 -20.10 -13.50 1.36
CA ARG A 768 -21.04 -14.29 2.17
C ARG A 768 -21.50 -15.55 1.44
N SER A 769 -21.87 -15.41 0.16
CA SER A 769 -22.26 -16.54 -0.70
C SER A 769 -21.14 -17.57 -0.83
N LEU A 770 -19.91 -17.12 -1.14
CA LEU A 770 -18.77 -18.03 -1.30
C LEU A 770 -18.39 -18.74 -0.01
N ARG A 771 -18.37 -18.01 1.10
CA ARG A 771 -18.13 -18.55 2.44
C ARG A 771 -19.14 -19.64 2.77
N SER A 772 -20.44 -19.36 2.61
CA SER A 772 -21.51 -20.32 2.87
C SER A 772 -21.44 -21.55 1.95
N ASP A 773 -21.26 -21.36 0.65
CA ASP A 773 -21.22 -22.46 -0.32
C ASP A 773 -20.03 -23.40 -0.03
N VAL A 774 -18.87 -22.83 0.33
CA VAL A 774 -17.67 -23.59 0.71
C VAL A 774 -17.88 -24.29 2.04
N ASP A 775 -18.37 -23.59 3.06
CA ASP A 775 -18.59 -24.13 4.39
C ASP A 775 -19.53 -25.36 4.34
N GLU A 776 -20.64 -25.25 3.59
CA GLU A 776 -21.60 -26.33 3.42
C GLU A 776 -21.04 -27.50 2.61
N LEU A 777 -20.47 -27.24 1.41
CA LEU A 777 -19.97 -28.31 0.56
C LEU A 777 -18.77 -29.03 1.19
N TYR A 778 -17.84 -28.29 1.79
CA TYR A 778 -16.65 -28.87 2.41
C TYR A 778 -17.03 -29.74 3.61
N GLN A 779 -17.93 -29.28 4.49
CA GLN A 779 -18.41 -30.10 5.62
C GLN A 779 -19.17 -31.33 5.13
N ARG A 780 -20.04 -31.20 4.11
CA ARG A 780 -20.77 -32.35 3.55
C ARG A 780 -19.83 -33.41 2.99
N GLN A 781 -18.71 -33.00 2.42
CA GLN A 781 -17.72 -33.91 1.82
C GLN A 781 -16.72 -34.48 2.81
N ASN A 782 -16.56 -33.88 3.99
CA ASN A 782 -15.56 -34.28 4.97
C ASN A 782 -16.11 -35.39 5.89
N PRO A 783 -15.61 -36.64 5.79
CA PRO A 783 -16.01 -37.70 6.70
C PRO A 783 -15.74 -37.30 8.15
N THR A 784 -16.66 -37.64 9.05
CA THR A 784 -16.54 -37.26 10.47
C THR A 784 -16.80 -38.44 11.38
N LEU A 785 -15.87 -38.70 12.30
CA LEU A 785 -16.01 -39.69 13.36
C LEU A 785 -16.33 -39.00 14.69
N HIS A 786 -17.39 -39.45 15.34
CA HIS A 786 -17.84 -38.96 16.62
C HIS A 786 -17.71 -40.05 17.68
N LEU A 787 -17.11 -39.70 18.82
CA LEU A 787 -17.17 -40.47 20.06
C LEU A 787 -17.84 -39.59 21.12
N TYR A 788 -18.99 -40.01 21.61
CA TYR A 788 -19.81 -39.24 22.55
C TYR A 788 -20.17 -40.12 23.74
N THR A 789 -20.03 -39.60 24.95
CA THR A 789 -20.48 -40.26 26.18
C THR A 789 -21.38 -39.32 26.95
N ASP A 790 -22.52 -39.85 27.38
CA ASP A 790 -23.54 -39.15 28.13
C ASP A 790 -23.91 -39.96 29.37
N TYR A 791 -24.07 -39.24 30.47
CA TYR A 791 -24.56 -39.77 31.73
C TYR A 791 -25.82 -38.98 32.12
N GLY A 792 -26.95 -39.68 32.17
CA GLY A 792 -28.23 -39.17 32.60
C GLY A 792 -28.55 -39.63 34.02
N TRP A 793 -29.06 -38.71 34.84
CA TRP A 793 -29.57 -39.00 36.18
C TRP A 793 -30.81 -38.17 36.46
N ARG A 794 -31.56 -38.56 37.48
CA ARG A 794 -32.76 -37.85 37.94
C ARG A 794 -32.50 -37.06 39.20
N SER A 795 -33.23 -35.97 39.36
CA SER A 795 -33.13 -35.07 40.53
C SER A 795 -34.49 -34.79 41.18
N ASP A 796 -35.51 -35.55 40.80
CA ASP A 796 -36.87 -35.51 41.35
C ASP A 796 -37.11 -36.65 42.35
N SER A 797 -38.28 -36.67 43.00
CA SER A 797 -38.68 -37.74 43.92
C SER A 797 -39.12 -38.99 43.16
N ALA A 798 -38.18 -39.62 42.43
CA ALA A 798 -38.40 -40.86 41.70
C ALA A 798 -38.30 -42.09 42.62
N SER A 799 -38.98 -43.16 42.26
CA SER A 799 -39.01 -44.42 43.04
C SER A 799 -37.93 -45.38 42.55
N ALA A 800 -37.07 -45.82 43.48
CA ALA A 800 -36.06 -46.84 43.22
C ALA A 800 -36.68 -48.17 42.77
N GLY A 801 -36.03 -48.86 41.85
CA GLY A 801 -36.51 -50.07 41.20
C GLY A 801 -37.43 -49.83 39.99
N THR A 802 -37.99 -48.62 39.82
CA THR A 802 -38.90 -48.29 38.71
C THR A 802 -38.45 -47.09 37.88
N SER A 803 -38.58 -45.89 38.43
CA SER A 803 -38.50 -44.62 37.70
C SER A 803 -37.21 -43.85 37.97
N ASP A 804 -36.48 -44.18 39.04
CA ASP A 804 -35.19 -43.59 39.39
C ASP A 804 -34.05 -44.22 38.57
N THR A 805 -34.05 -43.96 37.26
CA THR A 805 -33.13 -44.60 36.30
C THR A 805 -31.93 -43.71 35.99
N ASP A 806 -30.74 -44.22 36.35
CA ASP A 806 -29.47 -43.74 35.84
C ASP A 806 -29.19 -44.35 34.47
N THR A 807 -28.75 -43.53 33.53
CA THR A 807 -28.43 -43.96 32.16
C THR A 807 -27.02 -43.56 31.78
N ARG A 808 -26.30 -44.47 31.14
CA ARG A 808 -25.02 -44.20 30.51
C ARG A 808 -25.08 -44.64 29.06
N THR A 809 -24.83 -43.70 28.16
CA THR A 809 -24.84 -43.95 26.72
C THR A 809 -23.50 -43.55 26.12
N THR A 810 -22.84 -44.48 25.42
CA THR A 810 -21.62 -44.20 24.65
C THR A 810 -21.90 -44.45 23.17
N ILE A 811 -21.81 -43.39 22.37
CA ILE A 811 -22.12 -43.38 20.94
C ILE A 811 -20.82 -43.31 20.15
N LEU A 812 -20.66 -44.23 19.20
CA LEU A 812 -19.69 -44.13 18.12
C LEU A 812 -20.47 -43.94 16.81
N GLN A 813 -20.27 -42.82 16.13
CA GLN A 813 -20.91 -42.53 14.84
C GLN A 813 -19.88 -42.15 13.79
N LEU A 814 -20.03 -42.69 12.59
CA LEU A 814 -19.29 -42.29 11.40
C LEU A 814 -20.26 -41.66 10.40
N ASP A 815 -20.02 -40.39 10.06
CA ASP A 815 -20.73 -39.63 9.03
C ASP A 815 -19.91 -39.63 7.73
N LEU A 816 -20.58 -39.90 6.60
CA LEU A 816 -19.97 -40.10 5.30
C LEU A 816 -20.73 -39.32 4.20
N PRO A 817 -20.02 -38.72 3.23
CA PRO A 817 -20.66 -38.18 2.03
C PRO A 817 -21.29 -39.31 1.20
N VAL A 818 -22.60 -39.24 0.94
CA VAL A 818 -23.30 -40.21 0.10
C VAL A 818 -24.28 -39.46 -0.81
N SER A 819 -24.01 -39.50 -2.12
CA SER A 819 -24.76 -38.76 -3.14
C SER A 819 -24.77 -37.25 -2.83
N ASP A 820 -25.94 -36.62 -2.75
CA ASP A 820 -26.14 -35.20 -2.43
C ASP A 820 -26.33 -34.93 -0.93
N GLY A 821 -26.14 -35.93 -0.07
CA GLY A 821 -26.36 -35.84 1.37
C GLY A 821 -25.25 -36.47 2.22
N THR A 822 -25.57 -36.68 3.49
CA THR A 822 -24.69 -37.32 4.48
C THR A 822 -25.35 -38.58 5.01
N GLY A 823 -24.69 -39.72 4.82
CA GLY A 823 -25.03 -40.99 5.45
C GLY A 823 -24.35 -41.13 6.80
N PHE A 824 -24.96 -41.86 7.74
CA PHE A 824 -24.35 -42.19 9.01
C PHE A 824 -24.49 -43.67 9.34
N VAL A 825 -23.50 -44.22 10.04
CA VAL A 825 -23.56 -45.51 10.73
C VAL A 825 -23.19 -45.29 12.19
N ARG A 826 -23.95 -45.90 13.09
CA ARG A 826 -23.89 -45.63 14.52
C ARG A 826 -23.99 -46.90 15.33
N ALA A 827 -23.14 -47.01 16.35
CA ALA A 827 -23.26 -47.96 17.43
C ALA A 827 -23.42 -47.18 18.75
N GLU A 828 -24.44 -47.51 19.55
CA GLU A 828 -24.58 -46.94 20.90
C GLU A 828 -24.53 -48.07 21.95
N GLN A 829 -23.59 -47.98 22.87
CA GLN A 829 -23.57 -48.81 24.07
C GLN A 829 -24.41 -48.13 25.14
N LEU A 830 -25.41 -48.84 25.64
CA LEU A 830 -26.36 -48.34 26.63
C LEU A 830 -26.28 -49.20 27.90
N ASP A 831 -26.24 -48.52 29.04
CA ASP A 831 -26.33 -49.11 30.37
C ASP A 831 -27.36 -48.31 31.18
N MET A 832 -28.37 -48.99 31.72
CA MET A 832 -29.45 -48.40 32.52
C MET A 832 -29.61 -49.16 33.82
N ASP A 833 -29.73 -48.43 34.93
CA ASP A 833 -29.94 -48.98 36.27
C ASP A 833 -31.00 -48.16 37.00
N ALA A 834 -32.09 -48.79 37.43
CA ALA A 834 -33.14 -48.15 38.19
C ALA A 834 -32.96 -48.32 39.72
N GLY A 835 -31.86 -48.91 40.17
CA GLY A 835 -31.59 -49.19 41.57
C GLY A 835 -32.41 -50.34 42.13
N LYS A 836 -32.60 -50.35 43.45
CA LYS A 836 -33.26 -51.43 44.18
C LYS A 836 -34.63 -51.04 44.73
N PHE A 837 -35.61 -51.92 44.57
CA PHE A 837 -36.93 -51.75 45.20
C PHE A 837 -36.82 -51.70 46.72
N LYS A 838 -37.76 -51.01 47.38
CA LYS A 838 -37.86 -51.02 48.84
C LYS A 838 -38.52 -52.34 49.27
N ALA A 839 -37.75 -53.21 49.91
CA ALA A 839 -38.27 -54.46 50.47
C ALA A 839 -38.93 -54.22 51.84
N ASP A 840 -40.00 -54.96 52.10
CA ASP A 840 -40.64 -55.04 53.42
C ASP A 840 -39.74 -55.77 54.44
N PRO A 841 -40.06 -55.74 55.76
CA PRO A 841 -39.25 -56.40 56.78
C PRO A 841 -39.03 -57.91 56.58
N ASP A 842 -39.92 -58.57 55.85
CA ASP A 842 -39.81 -59.99 55.47
C ASP A 842 -38.95 -60.23 54.21
N GLY A 843 -38.42 -59.15 53.62
CA GLY A 843 -37.49 -59.20 52.49
C GLY A 843 -38.16 -59.30 51.12
N LEU A 844 -39.50 -59.25 51.05
CA LEU A 844 -40.29 -59.27 49.82
C LEU A 844 -40.62 -57.84 49.33
N VAL A 845 -40.75 -57.68 48.01
CA VAL A 845 -41.17 -56.42 47.38
C VAL A 845 -42.67 -56.48 47.10
N ARG A 846 -43.45 -55.52 47.61
CA ARG A 846 -44.91 -55.40 47.39
C ARG A 846 -45.33 -54.09 46.70
N GLU A 847 -44.38 -53.38 46.10
CA GLU A 847 -44.66 -52.18 45.30
C GLU A 847 -45.48 -52.51 44.03
N ASN A 848 -46.09 -51.47 43.41
CA ASN A 848 -46.85 -51.55 42.16
C ASN A 848 -45.95 -51.84 40.94
N TYR A 849 -45.30 -52.99 40.96
CA TYR A 849 -44.40 -53.48 39.92
C TYR A 849 -44.79 -54.89 39.50
N GLY A 850 -44.96 -55.13 38.20
CA GLY A 850 -45.47 -56.40 37.69
C GLY A 850 -46.74 -56.82 38.45
N THR A 851 -46.74 -58.04 39.00
CA THR A 851 -47.79 -58.58 39.88
C THR A 851 -47.35 -58.70 41.34
N CYS A 852 -46.30 -57.99 41.77
CA CYS A 852 -45.75 -58.08 43.12
C CYS A 852 -46.68 -57.57 44.22
N GLY A 853 -47.49 -56.55 43.91
CA GLY A 853 -48.54 -56.04 44.80
C GLY A 853 -49.79 -56.92 44.85
N VAL A 854 -49.90 -57.97 44.03
CA VAL A 854 -51.08 -58.86 44.04
C VAL A 854 -50.98 -59.82 45.22
N SER A 855 -52.00 -59.81 46.07
CA SER A 855 -52.12 -60.69 47.23
C SER A 855 -53.13 -61.81 46.96
N VAL A 856 -52.77 -63.06 47.26
CA VAL A 856 -53.63 -64.23 47.04
C VAL A 856 -53.86 -64.99 48.33
N ARG A 857 -55.04 -65.60 48.45
CA ARG A 857 -55.44 -66.43 49.60
C ARG A 857 -56.05 -67.74 49.12
N ARG A 858 -55.98 -68.78 49.92
CA ARG A 858 -56.62 -70.07 49.63
C ARG A 858 -58.12 -69.93 49.82
N LYS A 859 -58.89 -70.50 48.92
CA LYS A 859 -60.36 -70.43 48.96
C LYS A 859 -60.89 -70.88 50.34
N GLY A 860 -61.72 -70.05 50.95
CA GLY A 860 -62.34 -70.32 52.26
C GLY A 860 -61.50 -69.93 53.49
N THR A 861 -60.38 -69.22 53.32
CA THR A 861 -59.55 -68.70 54.43
C THR A 861 -59.68 -67.18 54.59
N THR A 862 -59.29 -66.65 55.76
CA THR A 862 -59.24 -65.20 56.03
C THR A 862 -57.80 -64.73 56.19
N GLY A 863 -57.32 -63.92 55.23
CA GLY A 863 -55.95 -63.36 55.18
C GLY A 863 -55.15 -63.82 53.95
N PRO A 864 -54.13 -63.06 53.50
CA PRO A 864 -53.32 -63.43 52.34
C PRO A 864 -52.33 -64.56 52.67
N ASP A 865 -52.23 -65.58 51.81
CA ASP A 865 -51.26 -66.67 51.91
C ASP A 865 -49.91 -66.33 51.28
N PHE A 866 -49.93 -65.55 50.20
CA PHE A 866 -48.73 -65.09 49.50
C PHE A 866 -48.96 -63.71 48.92
N SER A 867 -47.96 -62.83 49.07
CA SER A 867 -47.90 -61.51 48.47
C SER A 867 -46.44 -61.06 48.44
N GLY A 868 -46.00 -60.55 47.29
CA GLY A 868 -44.66 -59.99 47.09
C GLY A 868 -43.80 -60.75 46.07
N CYS A 869 -42.63 -60.19 45.78
CA CYS A 869 -41.62 -60.73 44.85
C CYS A 869 -40.22 -60.76 45.48
N ASP A 870 -39.36 -61.68 45.00
CA ASP A 870 -37.99 -61.86 45.49
C ASP A 870 -36.92 -60.97 44.82
N ASP A 871 -37.14 -60.51 43.58
CA ASP A 871 -36.16 -59.68 42.84
C ASP A 871 -36.12 -58.25 43.39
N ARG A 872 -34.91 -57.72 43.48
CA ARG A 872 -34.64 -56.46 44.18
C ARG A 872 -34.07 -55.38 43.29
N SER A 873 -33.81 -55.59 42.01
CA SER A 873 -33.22 -54.53 41.14
C SER A 873 -33.67 -54.62 39.70
N GLN A 874 -33.70 -53.48 39.01
CA GLN A 874 -33.95 -53.41 37.57
C GLN A 874 -32.78 -52.75 36.85
N SER A 875 -32.22 -53.46 35.87
CA SER A 875 -31.13 -52.96 35.03
C SER A 875 -31.25 -53.52 33.62
N ALA A 876 -30.82 -52.76 32.62
CA ALA A 876 -30.72 -53.22 31.23
C ALA A 876 -29.47 -52.64 30.57
N ASN A 877 -28.77 -53.46 29.79
CA ASN A 877 -27.61 -53.02 29.03
C ASN A 877 -27.60 -53.64 27.63
N GLY A 878 -26.81 -53.06 26.73
CA GLY A 878 -26.49 -53.65 25.45
C GLY A 878 -26.12 -52.63 24.37
N THR A 879 -25.71 -53.13 23.23
CA THR A 879 -25.32 -52.31 22.07
C THR A 879 -26.46 -52.24 21.07
N MET A 880 -26.83 -51.03 20.67
CA MET A 880 -27.74 -50.78 19.56
C MET A 880 -26.98 -50.35 18.30
N MET A 881 -27.56 -50.67 17.15
CA MET A 881 -27.02 -50.30 15.85
C MET A 881 -28.06 -49.47 15.10
N ALA A 882 -27.61 -48.40 14.44
CA ALA A 882 -28.44 -47.56 13.59
C ALA A 882 -27.66 -47.10 12.36
N ALA A 883 -28.39 -46.85 11.29
CA ALA A 883 -27.87 -46.21 10.09
C ALA A 883 -28.93 -45.28 9.51
N GLY A 884 -28.49 -44.27 8.77
CA GLY A 884 -29.41 -43.35 8.12
C GLY A 884 -28.72 -42.47 7.10
N TRP A 885 -29.52 -41.60 6.49
CA TRP A 885 -29.08 -40.66 5.46
C TRP A 885 -29.97 -39.43 5.47
N LYS A 886 -29.37 -38.25 5.29
CA LYS A 886 -30.09 -36.98 5.20
C LYS A 886 -29.51 -36.07 4.12
N ASN A 887 -30.38 -35.31 3.48
CA ASN A 887 -30.05 -34.12 2.68
C ASN A 887 -31.02 -32.97 3.04
N GLU A 888 -31.12 -31.93 2.22
CA GLU A 888 -32.04 -30.81 2.48
C GLU A 888 -33.53 -31.18 2.45
N VAL A 889 -33.89 -32.27 1.77
CA VAL A 889 -35.29 -32.66 1.50
C VAL A 889 -35.70 -33.86 2.34
N TRP A 890 -34.85 -34.87 2.42
CA TRP A 890 -35.14 -36.17 3.02
C TRP A 890 -34.27 -36.42 4.23
N ASN A 891 -34.84 -37.09 5.24
CA ASN A 891 -34.11 -37.63 6.37
C ASN A 891 -34.66 -39.04 6.65
N VAL A 892 -33.83 -40.06 6.56
CA VAL A 892 -34.23 -41.46 6.69
C VAL A 892 -33.29 -42.17 7.63
N ASP A 893 -33.84 -42.95 8.55
CA ASP A 893 -33.04 -43.74 9.48
C ASP A 893 -33.72 -45.04 9.88
N ILE A 894 -32.89 -46.02 10.23
CA ILE A 894 -33.31 -47.32 10.76
C ILE A 894 -32.34 -47.77 11.83
N GLY A 895 -32.87 -48.36 12.90
CA GLY A 895 -32.07 -48.88 13.99
C GLY A 895 -32.75 -50.02 14.72
N ARG A 896 -31.98 -50.71 15.54
CA ARG A 896 -32.44 -51.84 16.35
C ARG A 896 -31.96 -51.68 17.78
N THR A 897 -32.88 -51.75 18.74
CA THR A 897 -32.52 -51.77 20.16
C THR A 897 -31.74 -53.05 20.49
N PRO A 898 -30.98 -53.10 21.60
CA PRO A 898 -30.15 -54.26 21.92
C PRO A 898 -30.95 -55.56 22.00
N ASP A 899 -30.39 -56.66 21.48
CA ASP A 899 -31.03 -57.99 21.57
C ASP A 899 -31.03 -58.55 23.01
N THR A 900 -30.25 -57.95 23.91
CA THR A 900 -30.24 -58.22 25.36
C THR A 900 -31.44 -57.64 26.09
N PHE A 901 -32.17 -56.69 25.48
CA PHE A 901 -33.44 -56.19 26.00
C PHE A 901 -34.48 -57.31 26.07
N LYS A 902 -35.41 -57.23 27.03
CA LYS A 902 -36.50 -58.22 27.12
C LYS A 902 -37.46 -58.10 25.94
N VAL A 903 -37.60 -56.90 25.40
CA VAL A 903 -38.42 -56.59 24.23
C VAL A 903 -37.59 -55.79 23.21
N PRO A 904 -36.82 -56.47 22.34
CA PRO A 904 -36.06 -55.77 21.29
C PRO A 904 -37.00 -55.26 20.19
N ASN A 905 -36.71 -54.06 19.67
CA ASN A 905 -37.52 -53.34 18.70
C ASN A 905 -36.69 -52.88 17.49
N TRP A 906 -37.32 -52.92 16.31
CA TRP A 906 -36.90 -52.13 15.16
C TRP A 906 -37.50 -50.73 15.25
N LEU A 907 -36.68 -49.73 14.97
CA LEU A 907 -36.95 -48.31 15.08
C LEU A 907 -36.56 -47.62 13.77
N GLY A 908 -37.08 -46.42 13.53
CA GLY A 908 -36.70 -45.63 12.36
C GLY A 908 -37.69 -44.52 12.05
N GLY A 909 -37.37 -43.73 11.03
CA GLY A 909 -38.17 -42.60 10.60
C GLY A 909 -37.87 -42.17 9.17
N VAL A 910 -38.86 -41.49 8.58
CA VAL A 910 -38.75 -40.82 7.28
C VAL A 910 -39.33 -39.43 7.42
N GLY A 911 -38.50 -38.42 7.18
CA GLY A 911 -38.86 -37.01 7.11
C GLY A 911 -38.77 -36.48 5.69
N TYR A 912 -39.75 -35.67 5.29
CA TYR A 912 -39.75 -34.91 4.04
C TYR A 912 -39.96 -33.43 4.35
N SER A 913 -39.06 -32.58 3.86
CA SER A 913 -39.07 -31.13 4.07
C SER A 913 -39.26 -30.38 2.75
N SER A 914 -40.11 -29.37 2.75
CA SER A 914 -40.36 -28.48 1.62
C SER A 914 -40.83 -27.11 2.08
N LYS A 915 -41.05 -26.18 1.14
CA LYS A 915 -41.49 -24.80 1.41
C LYS A 915 -42.63 -24.40 0.47
N ILE A 916 -43.60 -23.67 1.00
CA ILE A 916 -44.71 -23.05 0.24
C ILE A 916 -44.66 -21.54 0.52
N GLY A 917 -44.24 -20.75 -0.46
CA GLY A 917 -43.89 -19.35 -0.22
C GLY A 917 -42.78 -19.25 0.84
N SER A 918 -43.01 -18.47 1.90
CA SER A 918 -42.12 -18.36 3.06
C SER A 918 -42.43 -19.32 4.20
N LEU A 919 -43.42 -20.20 4.05
CA LEU A 919 -43.74 -21.23 5.04
C LEU A 919 -42.97 -22.52 4.73
N GLY A 920 -41.99 -22.85 5.57
CA GLY A 920 -41.34 -24.16 5.58
C GLY A 920 -42.16 -25.20 6.33
N TRP A 921 -42.22 -26.42 5.81
CA TRP A 921 -42.89 -27.53 6.46
C TRP A 921 -42.07 -28.82 6.37
N THR A 922 -42.16 -29.65 7.41
CA THR A 922 -41.55 -30.98 7.47
C THR A 922 -42.59 -31.97 7.96
N LEU A 923 -42.80 -33.04 7.20
CA LEU A 923 -43.65 -34.16 7.58
C LEU A 923 -42.77 -35.36 7.92
N THR A 924 -42.88 -35.87 9.15
CA THR A 924 -42.09 -37.00 9.63
C THR A 924 -43.01 -38.13 10.05
N GLY A 925 -42.82 -39.32 9.47
CA GLY A 925 -43.40 -40.56 9.98
C GLY A 925 -42.32 -41.36 10.70
N SER A 926 -42.54 -41.78 11.95
CA SER A 926 -41.52 -42.47 12.74
C SER A 926 -42.08 -43.53 13.69
N ARG A 927 -41.20 -44.47 14.03
CA ARG A 927 -41.33 -45.43 15.13
C ARG A 927 -40.14 -45.23 16.07
N ARG A 928 -40.41 -44.67 17.25
CA ARG A 928 -39.41 -44.33 18.28
C ARG A 928 -39.71 -45.06 19.58
N PRO A 929 -38.72 -45.41 20.41
CA PRO A 929 -38.96 -46.04 21.70
C PRO A 929 -39.44 -45.00 22.72
N MET A 930 -40.14 -45.46 23.76
CA MET A 930 -40.34 -44.67 24.97
C MET A 930 -39.17 -44.93 25.93
N SER A 931 -38.23 -43.99 26.05
CA SER A 931 -36.95 -44.16 26.78
C SER A 931 -36.96 -43.72 28.25
N ASN A 932 -38.12 -43.34 28.79
CA ASN A 932 -38.23 -42.69 30.11
C ASN A 932 -38.02 -43.64 31.30
N SER A 933 -38.09 -44.95 31.08
CA SER A 933 -37.87 -45.98 32.09
C SER A 933 -37.36 -47.28 31.47
N ILE A 934 -36.76 -48.16 32.28
CA ILE A 934 -36.29 -49.47 31.82
C ILE A 934 -37.46 -50.30 31.27
N LEU A 935 -38.62 -50.27 31.94
CA LEU A 935 -39.82 -50.99 31.48
C LEU A 935 -40.29 -50.49 30.11
N SER A 936 -40.41 -49.17 29.94
CA SER A 936 -40.84 -48.60 28.67
C SER A 936 -39.84 -48.85 27.54
N TYR A 937 -38.54 -48.83 27.83
CA TYR A 937 -37.54 -48.93 26.77
C TYR A 937 -37.13 -50.37 26.46
N ALA A 938 -36.69 -51.11 27.48
CA ALA A 938 -36.13 -52.46 27.35
C ALA A 938 -37.14 -53.58 27.62
N GLY A 939 -38.25 -53.26 28.30
CA GLY A 939 -39.18 -54.24 28.81
C GLY A 939 -38.65 -55.00 30.03
N ALA A 940 -39.56 -55.61 30.77
CA ALA A 940 -39.29 -56.39 31.97
C ALA A 940 -39.97 -57.78 31.89
N LYS A 941 -39.64 -58.66 32.84
CA LYS A 941 -40.26 -59.98 32.98
C LYS A 941 -40.89 -60.09 34.35
N ASP A 942 -42.19 -60.39 34.38
CA ASP A 942 -42.95 -60.42 35.61
C ASP A 942 -42.51 -61.64 36.42
N LEU A 943 -42.28 -61.45 37.72
CA LEU A 943 -41.57 -62.43 38.53
C LEU A 943 -42.48 -63.57 38.97
N ASN A 944 -43.74 -63.27 39.25
CA ASN A 944 -44.71 -64.28 39.68
C ASN A 944 -45.29 -65.05 38.49
N THR A 945 -45.53 -64.40 37.34
CA THR A 945 -46.15 -65.06 36.17
C THR A 945 -45.15 -65.47 35.08
N GLY A 946 -43.94 -64.92 35.09
CA GLY A 946 -42.95 -65.13 34.04
C GLY A 946 -43.25 -64.40 32.72
N VAL A 947 -44.30 -63.57 32.66
CA VAL A 947 -44.73 -62.87 31.44
C VAL A 947 -43.82 -61.67 31.16
N THR A 948 -43.25 -61.59 29.96
CA THR A 948 -42.51 -60.41 29.50
C THR A 948 -43.47 -59.28 29.09
N TRP A 949 -43.23 -58.05 29.54
CA TRP A 949 -44.02 -56.88 29.13
C TRP A 949 -43.18 -55.60 29.00
N GLY A 950 -43.75 -54.54 28.41
CA GLY A 950 -43.08 -53.26 28.19
C GLY A 950 -42.51 -53.10 26.77
N GLY A 951 -41.36 -52.41 26.63
CA GLY A 951 -40.73 -52.15 25.33
C GLY A 951 -41.64 -51.36 24.38
N VAL A 952 -42.20 -50.27 24.90
CA VAL A 952 -43.20 -49.43 24.27
C VAL A 952 -42.58 -48.59 23.16
N THR A 953 -43.19 -48.58 21.99
CA THR A 953 -42.83 -47.69 20.88
C THR A 953 -43.95 -46.69 20.59
N SER A 954 -43.56 -45.46 20.30
CA SER A 954 -44.38 -44.40 19.74
C SER A 954 -44.29 -44.44 18.22
N ASN A 955 -45.41 -44.73 17.58
CA ASN A 955 -45.53 -44.91 16.13
C ASN A 955 -46.47 -43.83 15.61
N GLY A 956 -46.05 -42.96 14.70
CA GLY A 956 -46.93 -41.88 14.28
C GLY A 956 -46.35 -40.91 13.29
N VAL A 957 -47.03 -39.77 13.16
CA VAL A 957 -46.68 -38.71 12.23
C VAL A 957 -46.62 -37.38 12.97
N THR A 958 -45.60 -36.57 12.62
CA THR A 958 -45.42 -35.21 13.10
C THR A 958 -45.32 -34.25 11.90
N LEU A 959 -46.13 -33.19 11.91
CA LEU A 959 -46.03 -32.05 11.01
C LEU A 959 -45.37 -30.89 11.73
N SER A 960 -44.24 -30.41 11.24
CA SER A 960 -43.57 -29.21 11.72
C SER A 960 -43.72 -28.09 10.69
N LEU A 961 -44.02 -26.89 11.16
CA LEU A 961 -44.20 -25.67 10.37
C LEU A 961 -43.26 -24.59 10.90
N SER A 962 -42.69 -23.80 10.00
CA SER A 962 -41.82 -22.68 10.34
C SER A 962 -42.01 -21.55 9.34
N HIS A 963 -42.16 -20.34 9.84
CA HIS A 963 -42.15 -19.13 9.04
C HIS A 963 -41.09 -18.20 9.60
N ASP A 964 -40.00 -18.09 8.86
CA ASP A 964 -38.82 -17.31 9.18
C ASP A 964 -38.26 -16.75 7.87
N GLU A 965 -38.53 -15.47 7.63
CA GLU A 965 -38.02 -14.72 6.46
C GLU A 965 -36.66 -14.05 6.74
N GLY A 966 -36.05 -14.36 7.88
CA GLY A 966 -34.93 -13.59 8.43
C GLY A 966 -35.43 -12.34 9.17
N GLY A 967 -34.53 -11.40 9.43
CA GLY A 967 -34.86 -10.19 10.19
C GLY A 967 -34.87 -10.41 11.70
N VAL A 968 -35.84 -9.83 12.43
CA VAL A 968 -35.80 -9.74 13.90
C VAL A 968 -36.51 -10.88 14.64
N ASP A 969 -37.40 -11.64 14.00
CA ASP A 969 -38.17 -12.69 14.67
C ASP A 969 -38.57 -13.86 13.75
N GLY A 970 -39.25 -14.86 14.32
CA GLY A 970 -39.81 -15.98 13.58
C GLY A 970 -40.80 -16.79 14.42
N VAL A 971 -41.62 -17.59 13.73
CA VAL A 971 -42.63 -18.45 14.35
C VAL A 971 -42.51 -19.89 13.88
N TRP A 972 -42.86 -20.83 14.76
CA TRP A 972 -42.89 -22.25 14.45
C TRP A 972 -44.04 -22.95 15.16
N ALA A 973 -44.50 -24.05 14.58
CA ALA A 973 -45.51 -24.92 15.17
C ALA A 973 -45.18 -26.40 14.87
N SER A 974 -45.63 -27.30 15.72
CA SER A 974 -45.48 -28.74 15.54
C SER A 974 -46.69 -29.49 16.05
N PHE A 975 -47.24 -30.39 15.24
CA PHE A 975 -48.42 -31.19 15.53
C PHE A 975 -48.10 -32.66 15.34
N GLY A 976 -48.45 -33.50 16.31
CA GLY A 976 -48.12 -34.92 16.29
C GLY A 976 -49.30 -35.79 16.69
N GLN A 977 -49.46 -36.93 16.01
CA GLN A 977 -50.41 -37.98 16.35
C GLN A 977 -49.70 -39.33 16.35
N HIS A 978 -49.71 -40.01 17.49
CA HIS A 978 -48.96 -41.25 17.69
C HIS A 978 -49.79 -42.32 18.40
N TRP A 979 -49.49 -43.58 18.07
CA TRP A 979 -49.97 -44.80 18.69
C TRP A 979 -48.84 -45.41 19.51
N LEU A 980 -49.07 -45.58 20.80
CA LEU A 980 -48.13 -46.17 21.74
C LEU A 980 -48.47 -47.65 21.89
N ARG A 981 -47.51 -48.52 21.58
CA ARG A 981 -47.68 -49.98 21.59
C ARG A 981 -46.52 -50.66 22.28
N GLY A 982 -46.79 -51.65 23.10
CA GLY A 982 -45.78 -52.47 23.77
C GLY A 982 -46.12 -53.94 23.77
N LYS A 983 -45.17 -54.79 24.19
CA LYS A 983 -45.44 -56.20 24.41
C LYS A 983 -46.26 -56.33 25.70
N ASN A 984 -47.46 -56.90 25.63
CA ASN A 984 -48.32 -57.07 26.81
C ASN A 984 -48.51 -55.76 27.60
N VAL A 985 -48.69 -54.65 26.88
CA VAL A 985 -49.05 -53.33 27.41
C VAL A 985 -50.36 -52.91 26.75
N GLU A 986 -51.25 -52.25 27.49
CA GLU A 986 -52.47 -51.68 26.94
C GLU A 986 -52.16 -50.64 25.85
N ASP A 987 -52.91 -50.67 24.75
CA ASP A 987 -52.72 -49.72 23.65
C ASP A 987 -53.15 -48.30 24.08
N ASN A 988 -52.37 -47.29 23.66
CA ASN A 988 -52.61 -45.90 24.00
C ASN A 988 -52.39 -44.96 22.80
N HIS A 989 -52.97 -43.76 22.86
CA HIS A 989 -52.89 -42.74 21.82
C HIS A 989 -52.32 -41.46 22.41
N LYS A 990 -51.45 -40.78 21.65
CA LYS A 990 -50.82 -39.52 22.04
C LYS A 990 -51.00 -38.46 20.96
N SER A 991 -51.58 -37.33 21.34
CA SER A 991 -51.67 -36.12 20.53
C SER A 991 -50.78 -35.03 21.12
N THR A 992 -50.01 -34.34 20.28
CA THR A 992 -49.15 -33.24 20.70
C THR A 992 -49.36 -32.02 19.82
N ALA A 993 -49.42 -30.84 20.42
CA ALA A 993 -49.40 -29.57 19.71
C ALA A 993 -48.43 -28.61 20.41
N MET A 994 -47.50 -28.03 19.66
CA MET A 994 -46.50 -27.09 20.17
C MET A 994 -46.45 -25.90 19.22
N ALA A 995 -46.31 -24.70 19.78
CA ALA A 995 -46.12 -23.48 19.00
C ALA A 995 -45.15 -22.55 19.71
N GLY A 996 -44.37 -21.79 18.96
CA GLY A 996 -43.46 -20.83 19.54
C GLY A 996 -43.22 -19.62 18.65
N TYR A 997 -42.93 -18.52 19.33
CA TYR A 997 -42.43 -17.28 18.75
C TYR A 997 -41.05 -17.01 19.35
N TYR A 998 -40.10 -16.58 18.54
CA TYR A 998 -38.80 -16.15 19.04
C TYR A 998 -38.38 -14.82 18.41
N TYR A 999 -37.68 -14.03 19.20
CA TYR A 999 -37.14 -12.73 18.87
C TYR A 999 -35.62 -12.74 19.00
N ARG A 1000 -34.92 -12.16 18.02
CA ARG A 1000 -33.46 -12.08 17.93
C ARG A 1000 -32.98 -10.79 18.57
N LEU A 1001 -32.49 -10.89 19.80
CA LEU A 1001 -31.89 -9.77 20.55
C LEU A 1001 -30.51 -9.40 19.98
N VAL A 1002 -29.75 -10.41 19.56
CA VAL A 1002 -28.46 -10.27 18.88
C VAL A 1002 -28.39 -11.31 17.77
N GLU A 1003 -28.03 -10.89 16.55
CA GLU A 1003 -27.79 -11.78 15.43
C GLU A 1003 -26.59 -11.26 14.65
N ARG A 1004 -25.42 -11.87 14.92
CA ARG A 1004 -24.12 -11.61 14.29
C ARG A 1004 -23.52 -12.94 13.82
N ALA A 1005 -22.50 -12.88 12.98
CA ALA A 1005 -21.78 -14.04 12.47
C ALA A 1005 -21.26 -14.93 13.62
N ASP A 1006 -20.72 -14.32 14.68
CA ASP A 1006 -20.08 -15.02 15.79
C ASP A 1006 -20.82 -14.90 17.14
N GLU A 1007 -22.03 -14.31 17.16
CA GLU A 1007 -22.82 -14.13 18.38
C GLU A 1007 -24.33 -14.14 18.09
N ARG A 1008 -25.09 -14.95 18.83
CA ARG A 1008 -26.55 -15.07 18.73
C ARG A 1008 -27.19 -15.02 20.11
N MET A 1009 -28.20 -14.17 20.27
CA MET A 1009 -29.03 -14.12 21.47
C MET A 1009 -30.50 -14.07 21.07
N ARG A 1010 -31.28 -15.04 21.52
CA ARG A 1010 -32.70 -15.18 21.19
C ARG A 1010 -33.53 -15.42 22.44
N THR A 1011 -34.69 -14.80 22.52
CA THR A 1011 -35.69 -15.05 23.57
C THR A 1011 -37.04 -15.31 22.92
N GLY A 1012 -37.98 -15.94 23.62
CA GLY A 1012 -39.27 -16.23 23.02
C GLY A 1012 -40.36 -16.66 23.97
N LEU A 1013 -41.43 -17.20 23.39
CA LEU A 1013 -42.52 -17.84 24.11
C LEU A 1013 -42.81 -19.18 23.43
N THR A 1014 -42.95 -20.23 24.22
CA THR A 1014 -43.30 -21.58 23.76
C THR A 1014 -44.56 -22.05 24.48
N LEU A 1015 -45.51 -22.57 23.71
CA LEU A 1015 -46.75 -23.19 24.17
C LEU A 1015 -46.72 -24.68 23.82
N MET A 1016 -47.11 -25.53 24.77
CA MET A 1016 -47.14 -26.97 24.59
C MET A 1016 -48.45 -27.57 25.11
N TYR A 1017 -48.99 -28.51 24.36
CA TYR A 1017 -50.11 -29.36 24.73
C TYR A 1017 -49.79 -30.81 24.43
N TRP A 1018 -49.99 -31.69 25.42
CA TRP A 1018 -50.03 -33.14 25.21
C TRP A 1018 -51.36 -33.70 25.71
N GLY A 1019 -51.92 -34.65 24.96
CA GLY A 1019 -53.09 -35.41 25.37
C GLY A 1019 -52.86 -36.89 25.14
N TYR A 1020 -53.17 -37.70 26.15
CA TYR A 1020 -53.11 -39.15 26.09
C TYR A 1020 -54.51 -39.73 26.30
N ASP A 1021 -54.80 -40.88 25.69
CA ASP A 1021 -56.09 -41.56 25.86
C ASP A 1021 -56.20 -42.19 27.27
N LYS A 1022 -55.11 -42.83 27.71
CA LYS A 1022 -55.01 -43.51 29.02
C LYS A 1022 -53.75 -43.10 29.75
N ASP A 1023 -53.83 -43.07 31.07
CA ASP A 1023 -52.66 -42.96 31.95
C ASP A 1023 -52.09 -44.36 32.16
N LEU A 1024 -50.96 -44.61 31.50
CA LEU A 1024 -50.20 -45.86 31.60
C LEU A 1024 -48.82 -45.65 32.24
N SER A 1025 -48.74 -44.72 33.20
CA SER A 1025 -47.51 -44.35 33.90
C SER A 1025 -47.05 -45.33 34.98
N GLU A 1026 -47.93 -46.20 35.45
CA GLU A 1026 -47.64 -47.25 36.43
C GLU A 1026 -46.73 -48.37 35.87
N TYR A 1027 -46.19 -49.20 36.76
CA TYR A 1027 -45.22 -50.26 36.43
C TYR A 1027 -45.76 -51.69 36.65
N THR A 1028 -47.06 -51.85 36.90
CA THR A 1028 -47.73 -53.14 37.01
C THR A 1028 -47.84 -53.85 35.65
N LEU A 1029 -48.14 -55.15 35.67
CA LEU A 1029 -48.29 -55.94 34.44
C LEU A 1029 -49.46 -55.41 33.59
N GLY A 1030 -49.18 -55.08 32.32
CA GLY A 1030 -50.14 -54.45 31.41
C GLY A 1030 -50.04 -52.93 31.32
N GLN A 1031 -49.35 -52.30 32.27
CA GLN A 1031 -49.00 -50.88 32.24
C GLN A 1031 -47.69 -50.63 31.47
N GLY A 1032 -47.41 -49.36 31.17
CA GLY A 1032 -46.33 -48.97 30.27
C GLY A 1032 -45.09 -48.37 30.94
N GLY A 1033 -45.19 -47.85 32.15
CA GLY A 1033 -44.10 -47.18 32.87
C GLY A 1033 -43.65 -45.86 32.25
N TYR A 1034 -44.52 -45.16 31.51
CA TYR A 1034 -44.20 -43.87 30.87
C TYR A 1034 -45.22 -42.78 31.20
N TYR A 1035 -44.71 -41.55 31.38
CA TYR A 1035 -45.54 -40.38 31.63
C TYR A 1035 -46.57 -40.14 30.50
N SER A 1036 -47.86 -40.22 30.86
CA SER A 1036 -48.99 -40.20 29.92
C SER A 1036 -50.24 -39.52 30.48
N PRO A 1037 -50.16 -38.25 30.91
CA PRO A 1037 -51.31 -37.53 31.42
C PRO A 1037 -52.37 -37.34 30.33
N GLN A 1038 -53.66 -37.49 30.67
CA GLN A 1038 -54.75 -37.26 29.73
C GLN A 1038 -54.74 -35.82 29.18
N LYS A 1039 -54.34 -34.84 30.01
CA LYS A 1039 -54.14 -33.45 29.58
C LYS A 1039 -52.91 -32.85 30.22
N TYR A 1040 -52.05 -32.26 29.39
CA TYR A 1040 -50.89 -31.50 29.82
C TYR A 1040 -50.79 -30.19 29.04
N TYR A 1041 -50.64 -29.08 29.75
CA TYR A 1041 -50.38 -27.76 29.17
C TYR A 1041 -49.11 -27.18 29.76
N SER A 1042 -48.30 -26.51 28.94
CA SER A 1042 -47.13 -25.78 29.41
C SER A 1042 -46.89 -24.50 28.62
N ILE A 1043 -46.48 -23.46 29.33
CA ILE A 1043 -46.05 -22.17 28.78
C ILE A 1043 -44.64 -21.92 29.29
N GLY A 1044 -43.70 -21.65 28.38
CA GLY A 1044 -42.30 -21.42 28.73
C GLY A 1044 -41.69 -20.23 28.02
N VAL A 1045 -40.76 -19.57 28.70
CA VAL A 1045 -39.95 -18.45 28.16
C VAL A 1045 -38.50 -18.92 28.04
N PRO A 1046 -38.04 -19.30 26.83
CA PRO A 1046 -36.64 -19.64 26.60
C PRO A 1046 -35.78 -18.40 26.35
N LEU A 1047 -34.53 -18.46 26.82
CA LEU A 1047 -33.43 -17.57 26.49
C LEU A 1047 -32.24 -18.41 26.03
N ASN A 1048 -31.82 -18.20 24.79
CA ASN A 1048 -30.70 -18.89 24.16
C ASN A 1048 -29.60 -17.87 23.84
N TYR A 1049 -28.42 -18.05 24.38
CA TYR A 1049 -27.23 -17.26 24.09
C TYR A 1049 -26.13 -18.18 23.57
N ALA A 1050 -25.56 -17.85 22.42
CA ALA A 1050 -24.44 -18.60 21.86
C ALA A 1050 -23.44 -17.64 21.24
N PHE A 1051 -22.15 -17.94 21.41
CA PHE A 1051 -21.09 -17.20 20.75
C PHE A 1051 -19.98 -18.15 20.34
N ARG A 1052 -19.19 -17.74 19.36
CA ARG A 1052 -18.00 -18.47 18.94
C ARG A 1052 -16.80 -17.54 18.76
N THR A 1053 -15.62 -18.14 18.80
CA THR A 1053 -14.35 -17.53 18.44
C THR A 1053 -13.67 -18.43 17.40
N ALA A 1054 -12.44 -18.11 17.01
CA ALA A 1054 -11.67 -18.94 16.08
C ALA A 1054 -11.59 -20.43 16.46
N ASN A 1055 -11.58 -20.76 17.76
CA ASN A 1055 -11.37 -22.12 18.26
C ASN A 1055 -12.35 -22.56 19.36
N TRP A 1056 -13.34 -21.74 19.71
CA TRP A 1056 -14.33 -22.08 20.72
C TRP A 1056 -15.74 -21.81 20.19
N SER A 1057 -16.69 -22.65 20.53
CA SER A 1057 -18.11 -22.34 20.44
C SER A 1057 -18.76 -22.67 21.78
N VAL A 1058 -19.60 -21.77 22.29
CA VAL A 1058 -20.26 -21.88 23.59
C VAL A 1058 -21.72 -21.53 23.41
N SER A 1059 -22.61 -22.32 24.01
CA SER A 1059 -24.03 -22.03 24.05
C SER A 1059 -24.61 -22.26 25.44
N LEU A 1060 -25.41 -21.31 25.89
CA LEU A 1060 -26.19 -21.34 27.11
C LEU A 1060 -27.67 -21.23 26.72
N GLU A 1061 -28.43 -22.28 27.00
CA GLU A 1061 -29.88 -22.29 26.86
C GLU A 1061 -30.49 -22.31 28.26
N SER A 1062 -31.47 -21.46 28.50
CA SER A 1062 -32.24 -21.46 29.75
C SER A 1062 -33.71 -21.29 29.44
N SER A 1063 -34.58 -21.92 30.22
CA SER A 1063 -36.01 -21.66 30.14
C SER A 1063 -36.67 -21.83 31.50
N VAL A 1064 -37.67 -20.98 31.73
CA VAL A 1064 -38.59 -21.11 32.85
C VAL A 1064 -39.97 -21.38 32.28
N SER A 1065 -40.66 -22.37 32.83
CA SER A 1065 -41.99 -22.77 32.38
C SER A 1065 -42.96 -22.95 33.53
N TRP A 1066 -44.23 -22.78 33.23
CA TRP A 1066 -45.35 -23.18 34.08
C TRP A 1066 -46.13 -24.27 33.37
N SER A 1067 -46.52 -25.32 34.10
CA SER A 1067 -47.28 -26.43 33.55
C SER A 1067 -48.47 -26.84 34.42
N TYR A 1068 -49.47 -27.45 33.78
CA TYR A 1068 -50.62 -28.10 34.39
C TYR A 1068 -50.77 -29.50 33.80
N ALA A 1069 -50.95 -30.51 34.66
CA ALA A 1069 -51.23 -31.88 34.25
C ALA A 1069 -52.52 -32.38 34.92
N LYS A 1070 -53.29 -33.21 34.21
CA LYS A 1070 -54.43 -33.94 34.75
C LYS A 1070 -54.36 -35.41 34.34
N THR A 1071 -54.53 -36.29 35.31
CA THR A 1071 -54.70 -37.73 35.14
C THR A 1071 -56.08 -38.18 35.60
N ASP A 1072 -56.68 -39.13 34.89
CA ASP A 1072 -57.91 -39.82 35.31
C ASP A 1072 -57.56 -41.21 35.86
N ALA A 1073 -58.42 -41.77 36.73
CA ALA A 1073 -58.22 -43.10 37.30
C ALA A 1073 -58.20 -44.19 36.21
N ASN A 1074 -57.34 -45.19 36.38
CA ASN A 1074 -57.20 -46.31 35.44
C ASN A 1074 -56.96 -47.63 36.19
N ASP A 1075 -57.27 -48.77 35.57
CA ASP A 1075 -57.03 -50.09 36.16
C ASP A 1075 -55.53 -50.34 36.34
N LEU A 1076 -55.08 -50.79 37.53
CA LEU A 1076 -53.67 -51.16 37.73
C LEU A 1076 -53.26 -52.34 36.83
N TYR A 1077 -54.20 -53.20 36.47
CA TYR A 1077 -53.98 -54.34 35.59
C TYR A 1077 -54.96 -54.25 34.40
N PRO A 1078 -54.67 -53.45 33.37
CA PRO A 1078 -55.65 -53.09 32.35
C PRO A 1078 -55.96 -54.19 31.33
N LEU A 1079 -55.13 -55.24 31.25
CA LEU A 1079 -55.26 -56.29 30.23
C LEU A 1079 -56.13 -57.46 30.72
N SER A 1080 -57.44 -57.38 30.46
CA SER A 1080 -58.43 -58.42 30.84
C SER A 1080 -58.01 -59.84 30.44
N GLY A 1081 -57.52 -60.04 29.22
CA GLY A 1081 -57.10 -61.37 28.75
C GLY A 1081 -55.86 -61.95 29.45
N LEU A 1082 -55.02 -61.13 30.09
CA LEU A 1082 -53.93 -61.60 30.97
C LEU A 1082 -54.44 -61.84 32.38
N ASN A 1083 -55.32 -60.98 32.88
CA ASN A 1083 -55.96 -61.14 34.18
C ASN A 1083 -56.77 -62.43 34.25
N ASP A 1084 -57.57 -62.74 33.23
CA ASP A 1084 -58.37 -63.96 33.16
C ASP A 1084 -57.48 -65.21 33.23
N LYS A 1085 -56.31 -65.20 32.58
CA LYS A 1085 -55.34 -66.29 32.64
C LYS A 1085 -54.72 -66.44 34.02
N LEU A 1086 -54.33 -65.32 34.65
CA LEU A 1086 -53.81 -65.31 36.02
C LEU A 1086 -54.85 -65.84 37.01
N LEU A 1087 -56.07 -65.32 36.94
CA LEU A 1087 -57.20 -65.73 37.78
C LEU A 1087 -57.53 -67.21 37.59
N GLN A 1088 -57.55 -67.70 36.35
CA GLN A 1088 -57.78 -69.13 36.07
C GLN A 1088 -56.65 -70.02 36.63
N GLN A 1089 -55.39 -69.58 36.56
CA GLN A 1089 -54.27 -70.31 37.15
C GLN A 1089 -54.35 -70.36 38.67
N LEU A 1090 -54.70 -69.25 39.32
CA LEU A 1090 -54.93 -69.19 40.76
C LEU A 1090 -56.10 -70.10 41.17
N ASP A 1091 -57.21 -70.04 40.43
CA ASP A 1091 -58.41 -70.84 40.67
C ASP A 1091 -58.12 -72.34 40.62
N ASN A 1092 -57.39 -72.78 39.58
CA ASN A 1092 -56.93 -74.16 39.41
C ASN A 1092 -55.97 -74.63 40.51
N ALA A 1093 -55.19 -73.70 41.08
CA ALA A 1093 -54.28 -73.97 42.20
C ALA A 1093 -54.99 -73.90 43.58
N GLY A 1094 -56.29 -73.59 43.62
CA GLY A 1094 -57.08 -73.50 44.85
C GLY A 1094 -56.99 -72.16 45.59
N PHE A 1095 -56.51 -71.12 44.91
CA PHE A 1095 -56.37 -69.76 45.42
C PHE A 1095 -57.39 -68.81 44.78
N GLU A 1096 -57.65 -67.69 45.45
CA GLU A 1096 -58.39 -66.53 44.96
C GLU A 1096 -57.65 -65.25 45.36
N LEU A 1097 -57.98 -64.12 44.73
CA LEU A 1097 -57.41 -62.84 45.13
C LEU A 1097 -57.86 -62.46 46.54
N SER A 1098 -56.94 -61.93 47.36
CA SER A 1098 -57.29 -61.42 48.69
C SER A 1098 -58.02 -60.08 48.60
N ASP A 1099 -57.58 -59.24 47.66
CA ASP A 1099 -58.17 -57.96 47.27
C ASP A 1099 -58.35 -57.89 45.74
N GLY A 1100 -59.28 -57.09 45.25
CA GLY A 1100 -59.47 -56.92 43.79
C GLY A 1100 -58.22 -56.35 43.10
N LEU A 1101 -58.09 -56.59 41.79
CA LEU A 1101 -57.09 -55.92 40.95
C LEU A 1101 -57.43 -54.41 40.95
N GLY A 1102 -56.76 -53.63 41.78
CA GLY A 1102 -57.13 -52.25 42.11
C GLY A 1102 -57.04 -51.26 40.93
N GLN A 1103 -57.35 -50.00 41.23
CA GLN A 1103 -57.26 -48.87 40.29
C GLN A 1103 -56.32 -47.79 40.82
N THR A 1104 -55.70 -47.04 39.92
CA THR A 1104 -55.00 -45.80 40.25
C THR A 1104 -56.00 -44.71 40.62
N SER A 1105 -55.56 -43.73 41.42
CA SER A 1105 -56.34 -42.52 41.68
C SER A 1105 -56.02 -41.45 40.64
N GLY A 1106 -57.04 -40.85 40.03
CA GLY A 1106 -56.87 -39.66 39.19
C GLY A 1106 -56.46 -38.44 40.02
N GLY A 1107 -55.84 -37.45 39.37
CA GLY A 1107 -55.35 -36.24 40.03
C GLY A 1107 -55.07 -35.08 39.07
N SER A 1108 -54.73 -33.93 39.63
CA SER A 1108 -54.18 -32.81 38.85
C SER A 1108 -53.04 -32.16 39.60
N SER A 1109 -52.08 -31.62 38.84
CA SER A 1109 -50.91 -30.94 39.38
C SER A 1109 -50.60 -29.68 38.57
N THR A 1110 -49.98 -28.70 39.24
CA THR A 1110 -49.40 -27.52 38.61
C THR A 1110 -47.99 -27.33 39.14
N GLY A 1111 -47.05 -27.04 38.25
CA GLY A 1111 -45.65 -26.90 38.61
C GLY A 1111 -44.96 -25.77 37.86
N ILE A 1112 -43.84 -25.30 38.42
CA ILE A 1112 -42.88 -24.45 37.71
C ILE A 1112 -41.70 -25.33 37.34
N GLY A 1113 -41.37 -25.37 36.06
CA GLY A 1113 -40.20 -26.05 35.53
C GLY A 1113 -39.07 -25.06 35.21
N TYR A 1114 -37.85 -25.54 35.31
CA TYR A 1114 -36.68 -24.82 34.82
C TYR A 1114 -35.72 -25.76 34.12
N ARG A 1115 -35.12 -25.26 33.04
CA ARG A 1115 -34.10 -25.94 32.25
C ARG A 1115 -32.91 -25.00 32.08
N VAL A 1116 -31.71 -25.49 32.33
CA VAL A 1116 -30.45 -24.78 32.08
C VAL A 1116 -29.49 -25.74 31.40
N GLN A 1117 -29.00 -25.38 30.22
CA GLN A 1117 -28.06 -26.16 29.45
C GLN A 1117 -26.85 -25.30 29.07
N GLY A 1118 -25.66 -25.72 29.51
CA GLY A 1118 -24.40 -25.13 29.10
C GLY A 1118 -23.63 -26.13 28.24
N LEU A 1119 -23.27 -25.74 27.02
CA LEU A 1119 -22.46 -26.53 26.10
C LEU A 1119 -21.25 -25.70 25.67
N ALA A 1120 -20.10 -26.36 25.54
CA ALA A 1120 -18.92 -25.75 24.95
C ALA A 1120 -18.15 -26.78 24.12
N GLU A 1121 -17.62 -26.36 22.99
CA GLU A 1121 -16.66 -27.13 22.21
C GLU A 1121 -15.44 -26.29 21.82
N ARG A 1122 -14.29 -26.96 21.78
CA ARG A 1122 -13.01 -26.38 21.44
C ARG A 1122 -12.34 -27.17 20.32
N ARG A 1123 -11.91 -26.46 19.29
CA ARG A 1123 -10.97 -27.00 18.29
C ARG A 1123 -9.60 -27.20 18.92
N LEU A 1124 -9.11 -28.44 18.93
CA LEU A 1124 -7.80 -28.82 19.46
C LEU A 1124 -6.74 -28.83 18.35
N THR A 1125 -7.10 -29.31 17.17
CA THR A 1125 -6.25 -29.35 15.96
C THR A 1125 -7.10 -29.03 14.72
N ASP A 1126 -6.49 -29.06 13.54
CA ASP A 1126 -7.18 -28.94 12.26
C ASP A 1126 -8.23 -30.05 12.03
N ASN A 1127 -8.14 -31.17 12.76
CA ASN A 1127 -9.00 -32.34 12.58
C ASN A 1127 -9.79 -32.71 13.83
N LEU A 1128 -9.43 -32.20 15.02
CA LEU A 1128 -9.99 -32.69 16.29
C LEU A 1128 -10.68 -31.57 17.07
N VAL A 1129 -11.91 -31.85 17.49
CA VAL A 1129 -12.71 -31.01 18.39
C VAL A 1129 -13.08 -31.80 19.64
N LEU A 1130 -12.94 -31.19 20.81
CA LEU A 1130 -13.40 -31.69 22.10
C LEU A 1130 -14.55 -30.81 22.58
N GLY A 1131 -15.68 -31.41 22.91
CA GLY A 1131 -16.82 -30.69 23.46
C GLY A 1131 -17.43 -31.42 24.65
N GLY A 1132 -18.24 -30.70 25.40
CA GLY A 1132 -18.95 -31.23 26.55
C GLY A 1132 -19.92 -30.21 27.11
N GLY A 1133 -20.71 -30.67 28.07
CA GLY A 1133 -21.70 -29.80 28.68
C GLY A 1133 -22.56 -30.48 29.73
N LEU A 1134 -23.43 -29.66 30.30
CA LEU A 1134 -24.35 -30.04 31.36
C LEU A 1134 -25.74 -29.54 30.99
N LEU A 1135 -26.72 -30.43 31.07
CA LEU A 1135 -28.13 -30.12 31.07
C LEU A 1135 -28.66 -30.39 32.48
N TYR A 1136 -29.06 -29.33 33.16
CA TYR A 1136 -29.81 -29.42 34.40
C TYR A 1136 -31.28 -29.10 34.11
N GLN A 1137 -32.16 -30.05 34.41
CA GLN A 1137 -33.58 -29.90 34.19
C GLN A 1137 -34.35 -30.39 35.41
N HIS A 1138 -35.31 -29.58 35.83
CA HIS A 1138 -36.29 -29.93 36.85
C HIS A 1138 -37.69 -29.70 36.27
N SER A 1139 -38.45 -30.78 36.13
CA SER A 1139 -39.85 -30.76 35.72
C SER A 1139 -40.57 -32.02 36.20
N ASP A 1140 -41.87 -31.93 36.49
CA ASP A 1140 -42.72 -33.06 36.87
C ASP A 1140 -42.93 -34.09 35.74
N SER A 1141 -42.27 -33.90 34.60
CA SER A 1141 -42.45 -34.66 33.35
C SER A 1141 -41.40 -35.75 33.11
N TYR A 1142 -40.73 -36.24 34.17
CA TYR A 1142 -39.81 -37.39 34.14
C TYR A 1142 -38.57 -37.24 33.23
N ALA A 1143 -38.08 -36.03 32.98
CA ALA A 1143 -36.91 -35.81 32.11
C ALA A 1143 -35.59 -35.81 32.91
N PRO A 1144 -34.56 -36.57 32.48
CA PRO A 1144 -33.30 -36.64 33.20
C PRO A 1144 -32.44 -35.39 32.99
N SER A 1145 -31.66 -35.04 34.02
CA SER A 1145 -30.48 -34.18 33.88
C SER A 1145 -29.34 -34.98 33.25
N ARG A 1146 -28.44 -34.30 32.52
CA ARG A 1146 -27.44 -34.96 31.67
C ARG A 1146 -26.09 -34.27 31.74
N ALA A 1147 -25.03 -35.06 31.71
CA ALA A 1147 -23.66 -34.60 31.59
C ALA A 1147 -23.01 -35.34 30.42
N MET A 1148 -22.42 -34.58 29.49
CA MET A 1148 -21.91 -35.13 28.24
C MET A 1148 -20.48 -34.69 27.96
N LEU A 1149 -19.72 -35.57 27.33
CA LEU A 1149 -18.37 -35.32 26.83
C LEU A 1149 -18.22 -36.00 25.47
N TYR A 1150 -17.63 -35.32 24.49
CA TYR A 1150 -17.46 -35.87 23.16
C TYR A 1150 -16.21 -35.39 22.44
N LEU A 1151 -15.73 -36.24 21.54
CA LEU A 1151 -14.71 -35.96 20.54
C LEU A 1151 -15.31 -36.06 19.15
N ARG A 1152 -14.97 -35.10 18.30
CA ARG A 1152 -15.31 -35.08 16.87
C ARG A 1152 -14.02 -34.98 16.06
N TYR A 1153 -13.77 -35.98 15.23
CA TYR A 1153 -12.62 -36.06 14.35
C TYR A 1153 -13.07 -35.95 12.89
N THR A 1154 -12.59 -34.94 12.17
CA THR A 1154 -12.79 -34.78 10.72
C THR A 1154 -11.59 -35.32 9.96
N PHE A 1155 -11.81 -36.06 8.89
CA PHE A 1155 -10.70 -36.70 8.16
C PHE A 1155 -9.92 -35.70 7.32
N ASP A 1156 -10.60 -34.71 6.75
CA ASP A 1156 -9.97 -33.57 6.09
C ASP A 1156 -9.86 -32.37 7.05
N VAL A 1157 -8.96 -31.43 6.72
CA VAL A 1157 -8.69 -30.24 7.52
C VAL A 1157 -9.94 -29.36 7.61
N TRP A 1158 -10.33 -28.99 8.83
CA TRP A 1158 -11.44 -28.08 9.09
C TRP A 1158 -11.02 -26.89 9.94
N GLN A 1159 -10.71 -25.78 9.26
CA GLN A 1159 -10.49 -24.48 9.89
C GLN A 1159 -11.68 -23.53 9.72
N GLY A 1160 -12.84 -23.99 9.24
CA GLY A 1160 -14.06 -23.19 9.11
C GLY A 1160 -14.70 -22.82 10.45
N ASN A 1161 -15.98 -22.46 10.42
CA ASN A 1161 -16.69 -22.13 11.64
C ASN A 1161 -16.95 -23.37 12.51
N LEU A 1162 -16.93 -23.19 13.84
CA LEU A 1162 -17.55 -24.16 14.73
C LEU A 1162 -19.07 -23.93 14.75
N PRO A 1163 -19.90 -24.98 14.85
CA PRO A 1163 -21.34 -24.89 15.02
C PRO A 1163 -21.76 -23.89 16.11
N MET A 1164 -22.73 -23.02 15.82
CA MET A 1164 -23.30 -22.06 16.77
C MET A 1164 -24.83 -22.02 16.61
N PRO A 1165 -25.62 -22.51 17.59
CA PRO A 1165 -25.18 -23.08 18.88
C PRO A 1165 -24.41 -24.41 18.73
N VAL A 1166 -23.79 -24.87 19.82
CA VAL A 1166 -23.10 -26.16 19.86
C VAL A 1166 -24.11 -27.29 19.63
N GLN A 1167 -23.79 -28.25 18.75
CA GLN A 1167 -24.68 -29.35 18.35
C GLN A 1167 -24.06 -30.71 18.65
N PRO A 1168 -24.18 -31.24 19.88
CA PRO A 1168 -23.74 -32.59 20.21
C PRO A 1168 -24.64 -33.65 19.56
N LEU A 1169 -24.15 -34.89 19.50
CA LEU A 1169 -25.01 -36.02 19.16
C LEU A 1169 -26.05 -36.24 20.26
N ILE A 1170 -27.27 -36.59 19.86
CA ILE A 1170 -28.31 -37.08 20.77
C ILE A 1170 -28.42 -38.61 20.64
N PRO A 1171 -28.75 -39.35 21.72
CA PRO A 1171 -29.05 -40.77 21.63
C PRO A 1171 -30.12 -41.06 20.59
N TYR A 1172 -30.02 -42.22 19.97
CA TYR A 1172 -30.94 -42.62 18.91
C TYR A 1172 -32.39 -42.79 19.40
N ALA A 1173 -32.56 -43.10 20.69
CA ALA A 1173 -33.87 -43.12 21.34
C ALA A 1173 -34.58 -41.76 21.33
N ASP A 1174 -33.82 -40.66 21.30
CA ASP A 1174 -34.32 -39.28 21.36
C ASP A 1174 -34.56 -38.68 19.95
N PHE A 1175 -34.38 -39.46 18.88
CA PHE A 1175 -34.69 -39.02 17.51
C PHE A 1175 -36.18 -38.75 17.33
N ARG A 1176 -36.52 -37.87 16.38
CA ARG A 1176 -37.90 -37.52 16.04
C ARG A 1176 -38.47 -38.38 14.92
#